data_AF-A0A2H3EBI0-F1
#
_entry.id   AF-A0A2H3EBI0-F1
#
_cell.length_a   1.000
_cell.length_b   1.000
_cell.length_c   1.000
_cell.angle_alpha   90.00
_cell.angle_beta   90.00
_cell.angle_gamma   90.00
#
_symmetry.space_group_name_H-M   'P 1'
#
loop_
_entity.id
_entity.type
_entity.pdbx_description
1 polymer ?
#
loop_
_entity_poly.entity_id
_entity_poly.type
_entity_poly.pdbx_seq_one_letter_code
_entity_poly.pdbx_strand_id
1 'polypeptide(L)'
;MSVHVERAKKWDANPWLVEWLDNTVKHCKGSGKRTFEAWVLQIHGRVEGRKMLSHCSDPPVPLPAGRYPGKGLGNKKTWNKAAIEFESFGEGVNDETLTLYHTYASTNDCCVPPRTKPAPKRRRLEPPSEWLARRHAALLEGCKIPNLQWETARAIAVSEYDRTRDTAEIWRRDFEFFMRTNGTRRRSIIPSPQILSLGNAYIEMHTSGDAFINLNFHLHMANNLWYSAKEIFEDLARRGLCTPFSIERAYRKDDDLMWRLFACGVRAHNYMQMLWVKLRQVITYCEYYRPYFKRYRDQTGMSHIETNHQYWSTHSLQTELDCLIIQSMGSESNGSSAVGFHDGISRKLHASPSEAAKFSAEAFEVLGDYAVVCEFHANMVMSPFGETLRQYAFQKSGDVITQGMLKYVIPMDPEKIDWISTVGGNFKYHKQATDLNDYGSSHWSNIVHETGNLMMQAVQRMFNVPRQADDGVHKIQALDQLWKEADEYFWNAAHNIDRSNEKGRVAREYGLLDPNGARPTFLETFVEMAQAIAAAQEAGNSLVDMTPTSSQTPLKTFTPFPTSIPSQSSAQSGHSYVSETQQSRPKEKPKTKGAQASEPTPTERPDTEELALDLKEFPDFLPPFFDLPKKMLKVFQRLLAVDPDALDTEPKENPKRGHVRWGDFERAMKRLGFDVIQTAGSSVRFDPPAKTARPISFHRPHPDAILGSHLLRIVGHRLRKCYGWTLSTFRLRGNDDDLD
;
A
#
# COMPACT_ATOMS: atom_id res chain seq x y z
N MET A 1 8.51 28.90 -33.49
CA MET A 1 8.00 28.20 -32.29
C MET A 1 7.80 26.74 -32.69
N SER A 2 8.16 25.74 -31.89
CA SER A 2 7.97 24.33 -32.30
C SER A 2 6.48 24.04 -32.54
N VAL A 3 6.16 23.21 -33.55
CA VAL A 3 4.79 22.77 -33.86
C VAL A 3 4.06 22.22 -32.62
N HIS A 4 4.80 21.57 -31.72
CA HIS A 4 4.25 21.03 -30.48
C HIS A 4 3.85 22.12 -29.47
N VAL A 5 4.51 23.28 -29.48
CA VAL A 5 4.17 24.42 -28.60
C VAL A 5 2.90 25.12 -29.07
N GLU A 6 2.68 25.20 -30.38
CA GLU A 6 1.44 25.73 -30.95
C GLU A 6 0.25 24.82 -30.67
N ARG A 7 0.41 23.52 -30.94
CA ARG A 7 -0.59 22.50 -30.64
C ARG A 7 -0.89 22.39 -29.14
N ALA A 8 0.11 22.53 -28.26
CA ALA A 8 -0.08 22.58 -26.80
C ALA A 8 -1.11 23.62 -26.36
N LYS A 9 -1.01 24.84 -26.92
CA LYS A 9 -1.96 25.93 -26.64
C LYS A 9 -3.38 25.58 -27.11
N LYS A 10 -3.51 24.98 -28.30
CA LYS A 10 -4.81 24.57 -28.85
C LYS A 10 -5.46 23.46 -28.01
N TRP A 11 -4.67 22.45 -27.64
CA TRP A 11 -5.13 21.24 -26.96
C TRP A 11 -5.37 21.40 -25.48
N ASP A 12 -4.98 22.54 -24.87
CA ASP A 12 -4.99 22.71 -23.40
C ASP A 12 -4.07 21.64 -22.77
N ALA A 13 -2.88 21.49 -23.35
CA ALA A 13 -1.87 20.49 -23.01
C ALA A 13 -0.49 21.13 -22.93
N ASN A 14 0.52 20.36 -22.54
CA ASN A 14 1.91 20.79 -22.61
C ASN A 14 2.61 20.25 -23.88
N PRO A 15 3.71 20.87 -24.34
CA PRO A 15 4.39 20.48 -25.58
C PRO A 15 4.92 19.04 -25.59
N TRP A 16 5.36 18.51 -24.43
CA TRP A 16 5.87 17.16 -24.32
C TRP A 16 4.76 16.11 -24.52
N LEU A 17 3.58 16.32 -23.91
CA LEU A 17 2.42 15.45 -24.13
C LEU A 17 1.95 15.49 -25.59
N VAL A 18 2.01 16.66 -26.22
CA VAL A 18 1.64 16.84 -27.63
C VAL A 18 2.59 16.08 -28.55
N GLU A 19 3.90 16.16 -28.29
CA GLU A 19 4.91 15.38 -29.04
C GLU A 19 4.70 13.88 -28.85
N TRP A 20 4.38 13.43 -27.62
CA TRP A 20 4.10 12.03 -27.37
C TRP A 20 2.88 11.53 -28.15
N LEU A 21 1.78 12.28 -28.14
CA LEU A 21 0.59 11.93 -28.94
C LEU A 21 0.91 11.87 -30.44
N ASP A 22 1.65 12.85 -30.96
CA ASP A 22 2.03 12.90 -32.37
C ASP A 22 2.89 11.69 -32.76
N ASN A 23 3.90 11.35 -31.95
CA ASN A 23 4.72 10.15 -32.12
C ASN A 23 3.88 8.87 -32.06
N THR A 24 2.93 8.81 -31.12
CA THR A 24 2.07 7.65 -30.92
C THR A 24 1.13 7.44 -32.10
N VAL A 25 0.45 8.49 -32.58
CA VAL A 25 -0.42 8.40 -33.76
C VAL A 25 0.38 7.92 -34.98
N LYS A 26 1.55 8.51 -35.23
CA LYS A 26 2.44 8.10 -36.32
C LYS A 26 2.86 6.63 -36.20
N HIS A 27 3.18 6.18 -35.00
CA HIS A 27 3.59 4.80 -34.76
C HIS A 27 2.42 3.81 -34.92
N CYS A 28 1.29 4.05 -34.24
CA CYS A 28 0.11 3.17 -34.27
C CYS A 28 -0.56 3.10 -35.65
N LYS A 29 -0.41 4.12 -36.49
CA LYS A 29 -0.87 4.08 -37.89
C LYS A 29 0.18 3.55 -38.87
N GLY A 30 1.45 3.70 -38.54
CA GLY A 30 2.59 3.30 -39.35
C GLY A 30 3.21 1.98 -38.89
N SER A 31 4.48 2.03 -38.53
CA SER A 31 5.31 0.85 -38.24
C SER A 31 4.82 -0.01 -37.06
N GLY A 32 4.11 0.60 -36.10
CA GLY A 32 3.56 -0.05 -34.91
C GLY A 32 2.12 -0.54 -35.06
N LYS A 33 1.49 -0.40 -36.22
CA LYS A 33 0.06 -0.75 -36.39
C LYS A 33 -0.25 -2.19 -36.00
N ARG A 34 0.55 -3.14 -36.49
CA ARG A 34 0.33 -4.58 -36.20
C ARG A 34 0.53 -4.91 -34.73
N THR A 35 1.53 -4.30 -34.08
CA THR A 35 1.79 -4.53 -32.65
C THR A 35 0.73 -3.90 -31.77
N PHE A 36 0.20 -2.74 -32.18
CA PHE A 36 -0.95 -2.10 -31.55
C PHE A 36 -2.21 -2.97 -31.68
N GLU A 37 -2.57 -3.40 -32.88
CA GLU A 37 -3.77 -4.24 -33.10
C GLU A 37 -3.69 -5.56 -32.33
N ALA A 38 -2.52 -6.20 -32.33
CA ALA A 38 -2.29 -7.41 -31.53
C ALA A 38 -2.46 -7.15 -30.02
N TRP A 39 -1.96 -6.02 -29.52
CA TRP A 39 -2.13 -5.62 -28.13
C TRP A 39 -3.61 -5.38 -27.78
N VAL A 40 -4.38 -4.70 -28.64
CA VAL A 40 -5.82 -4.49 -28.40
C VAL A 40 -6.57 -5.83 -28.29
N LEU A 41 -6.29 -6.76 -29.21
CA LEU A 41 -6.91 -8.09 -29.20
C LEU A 41 -6.49 -8.93 -27.99
N GLN A 42 -5.27 -8.74 -27.49
CA GLN A 42 -4.77 -9.40 -26.29
C GLN A 42 -5.46 -8.87 -25.02
N ILE A 43 -5.66 -7.55 -24.92
CA ILE A 43 -6.21 -6.91 -23.72
C ILE A 43 -7.74 -7.02 -23.64
N HIS A 44 -8.44 -6.86 -24.78
CA HIS A 44 -9.90 -6.79 -24.82
C HIS A 44 -10.56 -8.06 -25.37
N GLY A 45 -9.76 -9.10 -25.66
CA GLY A 45 -10.24 -10.29 -26.32
C GLY A 45 -10.56 -10.06 -27.80
N ARG A 46 -10.74 -11.17 -28.54
CA ARG A 46 -10.86 -11.10 -30.01
C ARG A 46 -12.13 -10.41 -30.50
N VAL A 47 -13.26 -10.55 -29.79
CA VAL A 47 -14.54 -10.02 -30.24
C VAL A 47 -14.63 -8.51 -29.99
N GLU A 48 -14.51 -8.09 -28.73
CA GLU A 48 -14.58 -6.67 -28.37
C GLU A 48 -13.38 -5.90 -28.95
N GLY A 49 -12.18 -6.48 -28.94
CA GLY A 49 -11.01 -5.86 -29.54
C GLY A 49 -11.18 -5.58 -31.03
N ARG A 50 -11.79 -6.49 -31.82
CA ARG A 50 -12.09 -6.22 -33.24
C ARG A 50 -13.10 -5.08 -33.43
N LYS A 51 -14.11 -5.01 -32.57
CA LYS A 51 -15.10 -3.93 -32.58
C LYS A 51 -14.45 -2.59 -32.26
N MET A 52 -13.59 -2.53 -31.23
CA MET A 52 -12.83 -1.32 -30.90
C MET A 52 -11.92 -0.89 -32.06
N LEU A 53 -11.24 -1.84 -32.71
CA LEU A 53 -10.41 -1.55 -33.88
C LEU A 53 -11.22 -1.04 -35.08
N SER A 54 -12.45 -1.52 -35.31
CA SER A 54 -13.31 -0.99 -36.37
C SER A 54 -13.72 0.47 -36.13
N HIS A 55 -13.89 0.87 -34.86
CA HIS A 55 -14.21 2.25 -34.49
C HIS A 55 -12.99 3.19 -34.51
N CYS A 56 -11.77 2.67 -34.69
CA CYS A 56 -10.57 3.50 -34.67
C CYS A 56 -10.47 4.47 -35.86
N SER A 57 -11.27 4.25 -36.92
CA SER A 57 -11.32 5.09 -38.12
C SER A 57 -12.55 6.01 -38.16
N ASP A 58 -13.40 5.96 -37.13
CA ASP A 58 -14.58 6.82 -37.05
C ASP A 58 -14.16 8.27 -36.78
N PRO A 59 -14.83 9.27 -37.38
CA PRO A 59 -14.50 10.67 -37.17
C PRO A 59 -14.79 11.10 -35.72
N PRO A 60 -14.06 12.09 -35.16
CA PRO A 60 -14.32 12.61 -33.83
C PRO A 60 -15.72 13.22 -33.73
N VAL A 61 -16.47 12.83 -32.70
CA VAL A 61 -17.79 13.41 -32.42
C VAL A 61 -17.60 14.77 -31.71
N PRO A 62 -18.21 15.86 -32.21
CA PRO A 62 -18.19 17.14 -31.51
C PRO A 62 -18.86 17.05 -30.15
N LEU A 63 -18.21 17.55 -29.11
CA LEU A 63 -18.77 17.55 -27.76
C LEU A 63 -20.02 18.44 -27.69
N PRO A 64 -21.16 17.98 -27.14
CA PRO A 64 -22.36 18.81 -27.01
C PRO A 64 -22.10 19.98 -26.06
N ALA A 65 -22.51 21.18 -26.48
CA ALA A 65 -22.39 22.39 -25.67
C ALA A 65 -23.17 22.25 -24.35
N GLY A 66 -22.47 22.33 -23.22
CA GLY A 66 -23.11 22.60 -21.92
C GLY A 66 -23.63 21.41 -21.10
N ARG A 67 -23.24 20.15 -21.37
CA ARG A 67 -23.54 19.02 -20.45
C ARG A 67 -22.30 18.24 -20.07
N TYR A 68 -21.59 18.72 -19.06
CA TYR A 68 -20.72 17.86 -18.27
C TYR A 68 -21.33 17.74 -16.87
N PRO A 69 -21.75 16.55 -16.42
CA PRO A 69 -21.91 16.32 -15.01
C PRO A 69 -20.50 16.27 -14.40
N GLY A 70 -20.14 17.31 -13.64
CA GLY A 70 -18.93 17.34 -12.83
C GLY A 70 -17.70 17.93 -13.53
N LYS A 71 -16.94 18.73 -12.78
CA LYS A 71 -15.52 18.97 -13.09
C LYS A 71 -14.82 17.60 -13.06
N GLY A 72 -14.27 17.16 -14.19
CA GLY A 72 -13.48 15.93 -14.27
C GLY A 72 -14.10 14.87 -15.18
N LEU A 73 -13.59 14.81 -16.41
CA LEU A 73 -13.56 13.60 -17.23
C LEU A 73 -12.14 13.46 -17.77
N GLY A 74 -11.13 13.43 -16.89
CA GLY A 74 -9.72 13.30 -17.26
C GLY A 74 -9.27 14.17 -18.46
N ASN A 75 -8.33 13.64 -19.27
CA ASN A 75 -7.83 14.28 -20.49
C ASN A 75 -8.85 14.29 -21.66
N LYS A 76 -10.12 13.93 -21.46
CA LYS A 76 -11.07 13.72 -22.59
C LYS A 76 -11.30 14.98 -23.42
N LYS A 77 -11.33 16.16 -22.79
CA LYS A 77 -11.38 17.46 -23.49
C LYS A 77 -10.11 17.67 -24.34
N THR A 78 -8.94 17.35 -23.79
CA THR A 78 -7.65 17.44 -24.48
C THR A 78 -7.57 16.46 -25.65
N TRP A 79 -8.03 15.21 -25.47
CA TRP A 79 -8.10 14.20 -26.51
C TRP A 79 -9.06 14.57 -27.63
N ASN A 80 -10.25 15.08 -27.32
CA ASN A 80 -11.18 15.54 -28.34
C ASN A 80 -10.62 16.71 -29.16
N LYS A 81 -9.98 17.69 -28.52
CA LYS A 81 -9.27 18.77 -29.21
C LYS A 81 -8.14 18.27 -30.12
N ALA A 82 -7.35 17.31 -29.63
CA ALA A 82 -6.30 16.69 -30.41
C ALA A 82 -6.86 15.90 -31.60
N ALA A 83 -7.92 15.11 -31.38
CA ALA A 83 -8.61 14.32 -32.39
C ALA A 83 -9.16 15.19 -33.52
N ILE A 84 -9.82 16.31 -33.20
CA ILE A 84 -10.32 17.27 -34.19
C ILE A 84 -9.18 17.82 -35.06
N GLU A 85 -8.03 18.15 -34.46
CA GLU A 85 -6.89 18.65 -35.22
C GLU A 85 -6.23 17.55 -36.08
N PHE A 86 -6.07 16.33 -35.57
CA PHE A 86 -5.60 15.19 -36.36
C PHE A 86 -6.55 14.88 -37.54
N GLU A 87 -7.86 14.91 -37.31
CA GLU A 87 -8.87 14.75 -38.36
C GLU A 87 -8.71 15.81 -39.47
N SER A 88 -8.45 17.07 -39.09
CA SER A 88 -8.23 18.15 -40.05
C SER A 88 -7.01 17.93 -40.97
N PHE A 89 -6.08 17.06 -40.57
CA PHE A 89 -4.93 16.64 -41.38
C PHE A 89 -5.18 15.35 -42.17
N GLY A 90 -6.40 14.82 -42.17
CA GLY A 90 -6.74 13.55 -42.83
C GLY A 90 -6.23 12.33 -42.07
N GLU A 91 -5.89 12.48 -40.77
CA GLU A 91 -5.37 11.36 -39.98
C GLU A 91 -6.48 10.46 -39.40
N GLY A 92 -7.77 10.79 -39.48
CA GLY A 92 -8.85 9.83 -39.20
C GLY A 92 -8.82 9.25 -37.78
N VAL A 93 -8.72 10.10 -36.75
CA VAL A 93 -8.56 9.64 -35.34
C VAL A 93 -9.57 10.34 -34.44
N ASN A 94 -10.42 9.58 -33.75
CA ASN A 94 -11.31 10.12 -32.70
C ASN A 94 -10.66 10.10 -31.30
N ASP A 95 -11.35 10.68 -30.30
CA ASP A 95 -10.85 10.77 -28.93
C ASP A 95 -10.71 9.41 -28.23
N GLU A 96 -11.58 8.46 -28.55
CA GLU A 96 -11.49 7.08 -28.05
C GLU A 96 -10.25 6.37 -28.61
N THR A 97 -9.96 6.58 -29.89
CA THR A 97 -8.77 6.06 -30.57
C THR A 97 -7.50 6.67 -30.02
N LEU A 98 -7.45 7.99 -29.80
CA LEU A 98 -6.31 8.64 -29.14
C LEU A 98 -6.10 8.12 -27.72
N THR A 99 -7.19 7.87 -27.00
CA THR A 99 -7.12 7.25 -25.67
C THR A 99 -6.50 5.85 -25.76
N LEU A 100 -6.94 5.04 -26.72
CA LEU A 100 -6.44 3.68 -26.94
C LEU A 100 -4.97 3.67 -27.38
N TYR A 101 -4.59 4.56 -28.28
CA TYR A 101 -3.22 4.79 -28.75
C TYR A 101 -2.30 5.20 -27.59
N HIS A 102 -2.68 6.23 -26.83
CA HIS A 102 -1.91 6.67 -25.67
C HIS A 102 -1.81 5.58 -24.60
N THR A 103 -2.88 4.81 -24.38
CA THR A 103 -2.85 3.67 -23.46
C THR A 103 -1.85 2.61 -23.92
N TYR A 104 -1.86 2.27 -25.22
CA TYR A 104 -0.87 1.36 -25.82
C TYR A 104 0.55 1.89 -25.64
N ALA A 105 0.82 3.15 -26.02
CA ALA A 105 2.14 3.76 -25.92
C ALA A 105 2.65 3.79 -24.48
N SER A 106 1.79 4.18 -23.53
CA SER A 106 2.12 4.20 -22.11
C SER A 106 2.33 2.79 -21.54
N THR A 107 1.59 1.79 -22.01
CA THR A 107 1.71 0.40 -21.55
C THR A 107 3.00 -0.25 -22.05
N ASN A 108 3.43 0.13 -23.24
CA ASN A 108 4.60 -0.46 -23.91
C ASN A 108 5.84 0.43 -23.82
N ASP A 109 5.78 1.52 -23.03
CA ASP A 109 6.82 2.54 -22.88
C ASP A 109 7.43 2.97 -24.23
N CYS A 110 6.57 3.17 -25.23
CA CYS A 110 6.98 3.51 -26.59
C CYS A 110 6.50 4.90 -27.00
N CYS A 111 7.14 5.47 -28.02
CA CYS A 111 6.84 6.80 -28.56
C CYS A 111 7.08 7.98 -27.60
N VAL A 112 7.61 7.72 -26.40
CA VAL A 112 7.84 8.71 -25.34
C VAL A 112 8.92 9.71 -25.78
N PRO A 113 8.64 11.02 -25.79
CA PRO A 113 9.65 12.03 -26.13
C PRO A 113 10.78 12.11 -25.09
N PRO A 114 12.01 12.48 -25.49
CA PRO A 114 13.14 12.60 -24.57
C PRO A 114 12.82 13.49 -23.37
N ARG A 115 13.16 13.01 -22.17
CA ARG A 115 13.03 13.76 -20.91
C ARG A 115 14.29 14.58 -20.64
N THR A 116 14.26 15.86 -20.98
CA THR A 116 15.44 16.75 -20.89
C THR A 116 15.50 17.56 -19.59
N LYS A 117 14.35 17.83 -18.96
CA LYS A 117 14.30 18.64 -17.74
C LYS A 117 14.78 17.84 -16.51
N PRO A 118 15.36 18.50 -15.48
CA PRO A 118 15.81 17.82 -14.26
C PRO A 118 14.69 17.02 -13.58
N ALA A 119 15.05 15.93 -12.90
CA ALA A 119 14.08 15.15 -12.14
C ALA A 119 13.52 15.97 -10.97
N PRO A 120 12.21 15.90 -10.69
CA PRO A 120 11.65 16.57 -9.52
C PRO A 120 12.25 15.93 -8.25
N LYS A 121 12.61 16.76 -7.27
CA LYS A 121 12.97 16.29 -5.92
C LYS A 121 11.73 16.34 -5.03
N ARG A 122 11.58 15.36 -4.14
CA ARG A 122 10.51 15.37 -3.11
C ARG A 122 10.82 16.47 -2.10
N ARG A 123 9.82 17.27 -1.74
CA ARG A 123 9.99 18.33 -0.73
C ARG A 123 9.88 17.70 0.66
N ARG A 124 10.56 18.30 1.65
CA ARG A 124 10.43 17.87 3.04
C ARG A 124 8.98 18.06 3.51
N LEU A 125 8.48 17.12 4.31
CA LEU A 125 7.10 17.10 4.82
C LEU A 125 6.00 17.07 3.73
N GLU A 126 6.39 16.89 2.47
CA GLU A 126 5.43 16.76 1.38
C GLU A 126 4.66 15.45 1.54
N PRO A 127 3.32 15.51 1.67
CA PRO A 127 2.49 14.32 1.67
C PRO A 127 2.77 13.46 0.42
N PRO A 128 2.83 12.12 0.53
CA PRO A 128 3.03 11.25 -0.63
C PRO A 128 2.04 11.50 -1.76
N SER A 129 0.77 11.79 -1.46
CA SER A 129 -0.24 12.11 -2.47
C SER A 129 0.09 13.38 -3.27
N GLU A 130 0.54 14.45 -2.60
CA GLU A 130 1.02 15.68 -3.25
C GLU A 130 2.31 15.42 -4.04
N TRP A 131 3.25 14.67 -3.48
CA TRP A 131 4.48 14.26 -4.16
C TRP A 131 4.17 13.48 -5.44
N LEU A 132 3.29 12.48 -5.37
CA LEU A 132 2.90 11.67 -6.53
C LEU A 132 2.20 12.53 -7.59
N ALA A 133 1.29 13.42 -7.19
CA ALA A 133 0.62 14.34 -8.10
C ALA A 133 1.62 15.29 -8.81
N ARG A 134 2.56 15.90 -8.06
CA ARG A 134 3.57 16.79 -8.61
C ARG A 134 4.60 16.05 -9.45
N ARG A 135 5.04 14.86 -9.02
CA ARG A 135 5.93 13.98 -9.79
C ARG A 135 5.29 13.65 -11.12
N HIS A 136 4.02 13.22 -11.12
CA HIS A 136 3.28 12.91 -12.34
C HIS A 136 3.18 14.12 -13.28
N ALA A 137 2.81 15.30 -12.76
CA ALA A 137 2.78 16.53 -13.54
C ALA A 137 4.15 16.88 -14.14
N ALA A 138 5.23 16.79 -13.36
CA ALA A 138 6.58 17.03 -13.82
C ALA A 138 7.01 16.03 -14.92
N LEU A 139 6.64 14.75 -14.78
CA LEU A 139 6.87 13.76 -15.83
C LEU A 139 6.12 14.13 -17.11
N LEU A 140 4.87 14.57 -17.01
CA LEU A 140 4.13 15.06 -18.17
C LEU A 140 4.73 16.33 -18.79
N GLU A 141 5.56 17.07 -18.06
CA GLU A 141 6.28 18.25 -18.56
C GLU A 141 7.66 17.96 -19.16
N GLY A 142 8.04 16.68 -19.29
CA GLY A 142 9.33 16.25 -19.83
C GLY A 142 10.47 16.25 -18.81
N CYS A 143 10.18 16.26 -17.50
CA CYS A 143 11.19 15.99 -16.48
C CYS A 143 11.63 14.54 -16.49
N LYS A 144 12.92 14.33 -16.16
CA LYS A 144 13.50 13.00 -15.93
C LYS A 144 12.81 12.31 -14.76
N ILE A 145 12.82 10.98 -14.79
CA ILE A 145 12.30 10.15 -13.69
C ILE A 145 13.24 10.31 -12.48
N PRO A 146 12.72 10.52 -11.25
CA PRO A 146 13.54 10.52 -10.05
C PRO A 146 14.35 9.23 -9.92
N ASN A 147 15.64 9.37 -9.62
CA ASN A 147 16.50 8.23 -9.31
C ASN A 147 16.17 7.63 -7.93
N LEU A 148 16.81 6.52 -7.57
CA LEU A 148 16.65 5.85 -6.28
C LEU A 148 16.77 6.86 -5.12
N GLN A 149 15.68 6.99 -4.36
CA GLN A 149 15.62 7.72 -3.10
C GLN A 149 15.96 6.73 -1.99
N TRP A 150 17.24 6.66 -1.63
CA TRP A 150 17.78 5.65 -0.72
C TRP A 150 17.13 5.69 0.65
N GLU A 151 16.98 6.88 1.25
CA GLU A 151 16.38 7.05 2.58
C GLU A 151 14.94 6.55 2.59
N THR A 152 14.15 6.89 1.56
CA THR A 152 12.76 6.44 1.42
C THR A 152 12.69 4.91 1.29
N ALA A 153 13.53 4.31 0.43
CA ALA A 153 13.51 2.87 0.21
C ALA A 153 13.94 2.10 1.47
N ARG A 154 15.00 2.55 2.16
CA ARG A 154 15.43 1.99 3.44
C ARG A 154 14.34 2.15 4.50
N ALA A 155 13.71 3.32 4.59
CA ALA A 155 12.69 3.57 5.59
C ALA A 155 11.48 2.63 5.41
N ILE A 156 11.01 2.45 4.16
CA ILE A 156 9.96 1.48 3.85
C ILE A 156 10.40 0.06 4.25
N ALA A 157 11.58 -0.37 3.82
CA ALA A 157 12.06 -1.73 4.09
C ALA A 157 12.11 -2.06 5.59
N VAL A 158 12.62 -1.13 6.40
CA VAL A 158 12.72 -1.29 7.86
C VAL A 158 11.33 -1.27 8.51
N SER A 159 10.51 -0.25 8.22
CA SER A 159 9.22 -0.08 8.89
C SER A 159 8.23 -1.19 8.55
N GLU A 160 8.24 -1.67 7.30
CA GLU A 160 7.37 -2.76 6.86
C GLU A 160 7.81 -4.12 7.37
N TYR A 161 9.12 -4.38 7.45
CA TYR A 161 9.63 -5.61 8.08
C TYR A 161 9.20 -5.71 9.54
N ASP A 162 9.38 -4.63 10.30
CA ASP A 162 8.98 -4.57 11.71
C ASP A 162 7.46 -4.73 11.85
N ARG A 163 6.66 -4.06 10.99
CA ARG A 163 5.20 -4.21 10.97
C ARG A 163 4.75 -5.64 10.67
N THR A 164 5.37 -6.31 9.69
CA THR A 164 5.05 -7.70 9.35
C THR A 164 5.33 -8.63 10.52
N ARG A 165 6.48 -8.48 11.20
CA ARG A 165 6.80 -9.27 12.39
C ARG A 165 5.85 -9.02 13.55
N ASP A 166 5.56 -7.75 13.84
CA ASP A 166 4.62 -7.38 14.89
C ASP A 166 3.21 -7.93 14.61
N THR A 167 2.79 -7.97 13.34
CA THR A 167 1.50 -8.57 12.94
C THR A 167 1.47 -10.07 13.23
N ALA A 168 2.55 -10.79 12.87
CA ALA A 168 2.69 -12.22 13.15
C ALA A 168 2.60 -12.53 14.66
N GLU A 169 3.24 -11.68 15.48
CA GLU A 169 3.21 -11.77 16.93
C GLU A 169 1.80 -11.50 17.49
N ILE A 170 1.17 -10.39 17.09
CA ILE A 170 -0.16 -9.99 17.58
C ILE A 170 -1.23 -11.04 17.22
N TRP A 171 -1.13 -11.68 16.05
CA TRP A 171 -2.05 -12.77 15.67
C TRP A 171 -2.00 -13.99 16.60
N ARG A 172 -0.96 -14.12 17.43
CA ARG A 172 -0.79 -15.19 18.42
C ARG A 172 -0.94 -14.71 19.87
N ARG A 173 -0.96 -13.39 20.11
CA ARG A 173 -1.17 -12.78 21.45
C ARG A 173 -2.59 -12.31 21.68
N ASP A 174 -3.28 -11.86 20.63
CA ASP A 174 -4.57 -11.18 20.76
C ASP A 174 -5.70 -11.96 20.07
N PHE A 175 -6.43 -12.74 20.87
CA PHE A 175 -7.52 -13.61 20.42
C PHE A 175 -8.56 -12.85 19.59
N GLU A 176 -9.01 -11.71 20.12
CA GLU A 176 -10.07 -10.93 19.50
C GLU A 176 -9.60 -10.30 18.18
N PHE A 177 -8.36 -9.79 18.15
CA PHE A 177 -7.77 -9.24 16.94
C PHE A 177 -7.66 -10.28 15.84
N PHE A 178 -7.12 -11.46 16.15
CA PHE A 178 -6.96 -12.51 15.16
C PHE A 178 -8.32 -12.98 14.63
N MET A 179 -9.28 -13.27 15.51
CA MET A 179 -10.62 -13.72 15.10
C MET A 179 -11.37 -12.66 14.26
N ARG A 180 -11.24 -11.38 14.62
CA ARG A 180 -11.81 -10.27 13.83
C ARG A 180 -11.12 -10.11 12.48
N THR A 181 -9.80 -10.26 12.43
CA THR A 181 -9.01 -10.22 11.18
C THR A 181 -9.43 -11.35 10.25
N ASN A 182 -9.47 -12.59 10.75
CA ASN A 182 -9.89 -13.75 9.98
C ASN A 182 -11.35 -13.65 9.53
N GLY A 183 -12.26 -13.28 10.43
CA GLY A 183 -13.68 -13.10 10.13
C GLY A 183 -13.94 -11.99 9.11
N THR A 184 -13.15 -10.92 9.12
CA THR A 184 -13.22 -9.86 8.11
C THR A 184 -12.78 -10.37 6.76
N ARG A 185 -11.61 -11.03 6.69
CA ARG A 185 -11.11 -11.58 5.42
C ARG A 185 -12.03 -12.65 4.85
N ARG A 186 -12.57 -13.54 5.69
CA ARG A 186 -13.54 -14.59 5.31
C ARG A 186 -14.68 -14.04 4.47
N ARG A 187 -15.25 -12.90 4.84
CA ARG A 187 -16.39 -12.31 4.14
C ARG A 187 -16.05 -11.97 2.69
N SER A 188 -14.85 -11.49 2.43
CA SER A 188 -14.40 -11.10 1.09
C SER A 188 -13.82 -12.25 0.26
N ILE A 189 -13.65 -13.45 0.84
CA ILE A 189 -13.27 -14.66 0.07
C ILE A 189 -14.36 -15.02 -0.93
N ILE A 190 -13.95 -15.40 -2.14
CA ILE A 190 -14.85 -15.99 -3.14
C ILE A 190 -14.89 -17.51 -2.84
N PRO A 191 -16.05 -18.07 -2.45
CA PRO A 191 -16.16 -19.48 -2.10
C PRO A 191 -15.97 -20.39 -3.32
N SER A 192 -15.46 -21.59 -3.08
CA SER A 192 -15.33 -22.64 -4.10
C SER A 192 -16.70 -23.14 -4.58
N PRO A 193 -16.89 -23.48 -5.87
CA PRO A 193 -18.20 -23.86 -6.39
C PRO A 193 -18.77 -25.11 -5.72
N GLN A 194 -17.89 -26.03 -5.32
CA GLN A 194 -18.25 -27.31 -4.71
C GLN A 194 -18.95 -27.15 -3.35
N ILE A 195 -18.73 -26.03 -2.66
CA ILE A 195 -19.32 -25.78 -1.34
C ILE A 195 -20.58 -24.92 -1.38
N LEU A 196 -20.91 -24.32 -2.54
CA LEU A 196 -22.06 -23.40 -2.65
C LEU A 196 -23.41 -24.10 -2.48
N SER A 197 -23.48 -25.41 -2.73
CA SER A 197 -24.68 -26.22 -2.47
C SER A 197 -24.79 -26.68 -1.01
N LEU A 198 -23.74 -26.50 -0.22
CA LEU A 198 -23.68 -26.90 1.18
C LEU A 198 -24.17 -25.73 2.04
N GLY A 199 -24.93 -26.00 3.09
CA GLY A 199 -25.61 -24.96 3.88
C GLY A 199 -24.66 -23.88 4.43
N ASN A 200 -25.20 -22.70 4.75
CA ASN A 200 -24.41 -21.50 5.11
C ASN A 200 -23.31 -21.76 6.14
N ALA A 201 -23.59 -22.51 7.22
CA ALA A 201 -22.59 -22.82 8.25
C ALA A 201 -21.34 -23.54 7.69
N TYR A 202 -21.53 -24.42 6.70
CA TYR A 202 -20.43 -25.11 6.04
C TYR A 202 -19.61 -24.16 5.16
N ILE A 203 -20.29 -23.27 4.42
CA ILE A 203 -19.63 -22.20 3.64
C ILE A 203 -18.81 -21.29 4.57
N GLU A 204 -19.35 -20.90 5.72
CA GLU A 204 -18.64 -20.06 6.68
C GLU A 204 -17.40 -20.76 7.25
N MET A 205 -17.48 -22.05 7.57
CA MET A 205 -16.35 -22.83 8.06
C MET A 205 -15.24 -22.92 7.00
N HIS A 206 -15.57 -23.29 5.76
CA HIS A 206 -14.60 -23.39 4.66
C HIS A 206 -13.96 -22.06 4.29
N THR A 207 -14.77 -21.00 4.18
CA THR A 207 -14.24 -19.66 3.90
C THR A 207 -13.38 -19.13 5.05
N SER A 208 -13.56 -19.62 6.29
CA SER A 208 -12.66 -19.32 7.41
C SER A 208 -11.30 -19.97 7.25
N GLY A 209 -11.25 -21.20 6.74
CA GLY A 209 -10.01 -21.88 6.35
C GLY A 209 -9.29 -21.14 5.21
N ASP A 210 -10.01 -20.78 4.15
CA ASP A 210 -9.45 -20.00 3.04
C ASP A 210 -8.92 -18.62 3.48
N ALA A 211 -9.60 -17.96 4.41
CA ALA A 211 -9.14 -16.71 4.99
C ALA A 211 -7.83 -16.89 5.75
N PHE A 212 -7.72 -17.95 6.56
CA PHE A 212 -6.51 -18.30 7.29
C PHE A 212 -5.33 -18.58 6.35
N ILE A 213 -5.56 -19.37 5.30
CA ILE A 213 -4.58 -19.63 4.23
C ILE A 213 -4.10 -18.31 3.61
N ASN A 214 -5.04 -17.46 3.19
CA ASN A 214 -4.72 -16.22 2.50
C ASN A 214 -3.96 -15.24 3.41
N LEU A 215 -4.34 -15.14 4.69
CA LEU A 215 -3.69 -14.28 5.67
C LEU A 215 -2.24 -14.71 5.91
N ASN A 216 -1.99 -16.00 6.19
CA ASN A 216 -0.64 -16.52 6.39
C ASN A 216 0.21 -16.41 5.12
N PHE A 217 -0.34 -16.75 3.95
CA PHE A 217 0.38 -16.63 2.69
C PHE A 217 0.90 -15.20 2.47
N HIS A 218 0.02 -14.19 2.58
CA HIS A 218 0.45 -12.80 2.40
C HIS A 218 1.40 -12.30 3.49
N LEU A 219 1.28 -12.80 4.74
CA LEU A 219 2.20 -12.47 5.82
C LEU A 219 3.60 -13.03 5.53
N HIS A 220 3.69 -14.29 5.08
CA HIS A 220 4.95 -14.94 4.76
C HIS A 220 5.61 -14.30 3.51
N MET A 221 4.83 -13.97 2.48
CA MET A 221 5.33 -13.27 1.28
C MET A 221 5.77 -11.83 1.59
N ALA A 222 5.06 -11.12 2.47
CA ALA A 222 5.50 -9.81 2.96
C ALA A 222 6.86 -9.94 3.66
N ASN A 223 7.02 -10.93 4.54
CA ASN A 223 8.26 -11.16 5.25
C ASN A 223 9.40 -11.46 4.28
N ASN A 224 9.16 -12.31 3.26
CA ASN A 224 10.14 -12.64 2.24
C ASN A 224 10.70 -11.42 1.49
N LEU A 225 9.84 -10.47 1.16
CA LEU A 225 10.25 -9.20 0.57
C LEU A 225 10.98 -8.32 1.60
N TRP A 226 10.32 -8.01 2.71
CA TRP A 226 10.77 -6.96 3.62
C TRP A 226 12.00 -7.36 4.43
N TYR A 227 12.16 -8.66 4.76
CA TYR A 227 13.39 -9.19 5.33
C TYR A 227 14.57 -8.96 4.38
N SER A 228 14.43 -9.38 3.12
CA SER A 228 15.48 -9.24 2.12
C SER A 228 15.84 -7.77 1.87
N ALA A 229 14.81 -6.92 1.70
CA ALA A 229 14.99 -5.48 1.54
C ALA A 229 15.71 -4.87 2.75
N LYS A 230 15.24 -5.14 3.97
CA LYS A 230 15.87 -4.63 5.20
C LYS A 230 17.32 -5.07 5.28
N GLU A 231 17.62 -6.35 5.08
CA GLU A 231 18.99 -6.87 5.17
C GLU A 231 19.93 -6.19 4.16
N ILE A 232 19.47 -5.98 2.92
CA ILE A 232 20.25 -5.28 1.90
C ILE A 232 20.47 -3.82 2.29
N PHE A 233 19.43 -3.09 2.67
CA PHE A 233 19.55 -1.66 2.99
C PHE A 233 20.34 -1.40 4.27
N GLU A 234 20.27 -2.27 5.28
CA GLU A 234 21.14 -2.19 6.45
C GLU A 234 22.59 -2.56 6.13
N ASP A 235 22.83 -3.50 5.20
CA ASP A 235 24.18 -3.80 4.71
C ASP A 235 24.79 -2.63 3.94
N LEU A 236 24.02 -2.00 3.06
CA LEU A 236 24.42 -0.78 2.37
C LEU A 236 24.72 0.37 3.36
N ALA A 237 23.86 0.56 4.37
CA ALA A 237 24.08 1.55 5.41
C ALA A 237 25.38 1.30 6.19
N ARG A 238 25.64 0.05 6.60
CA ARG A 238 26.89 -0.35 7.28
C ARG A 238 28.13 -0.11 6.41
N ARG A 239 28.00 -0.20 5.09
CA ARG A 239 29.08 0.05 4.11
C ARG A 239 29.20 1.53 3.72
N GLY A 240 28.35 2.42 4.22
CA GLY A 240 28.29 3.83 3.81
C GLY A 240 27.81 4.06 2.37
N LEU A 241 27.13 3.07 1.78
CA LEU A 241 26.64 3.11 0.40
C LEU A 241 25.21 3.67 0.34
N CYS A 242 25.09 4.98 0.52
CA CYS A 242 23.79 5.66 0.66
C CYS A 242 23.35 6.44 -0.59
N THR A 243 24.13 6.41 -1.66
CA THR A 243 23.80 7.10 -2.93
C THR A 243 23.67 6.10 -4.07
N PRO A 244 22.78 6.34 -5.07
CA PRO A 244 22.64 5.45 -6.21
C PRO A 244 23.97 5.16 -6.93
N PHE A 245 24.80 6.19 -7.10
CA PHE A 245 26.12 6.06 -7.73
C PHE A 245 27.09 5.18 -6.92
N SER A 246 27.16 5.39 -5.60
CA SER A 246 28.01 4.57 -4.73
C SER A 246 27.59 3.08 -4.73
N ILE A 247 26.28 2.82 -4.70
CA ILE A 247 25.71 1.47 -4.75
C ILE A 247 26.01 0.82 -6.10
N GLU A 248 25.85 1.58 -7.19
CA GLU A 248 26.17 1.11 -8.54
C GLU A 248 27.64 0.74 -8.69
N ARG A 249 28.55 1.61 -8.26
CA ARG A 249 29.98 1.32 -8.28
C ARG A 249 30.33 0.08 -7.46
N ALA A 250 29.62 -0.15 -6.35
CA ALA A 250 29.82 -1.31 -5.49
C ALA A 250 29.34 -2.60 -6.15
N TYR A 251 28.08 -2.67 -6.61
CA TYR A 251 27.53 -3.90 -7.17
C TYR A 251 28.22 -4.31 -8.48
N ARG A 252 28.81 -3.35 -9.22
CA ARG A 252 29.60 -3.67 -10.43
C ARG A 252 30.86 -4.49 -10.12
N LYS A 253 31.32 -4.51 -8.87
CA LYS A 253 32.49 -5.26 -8.39
C LYS A 253 32.13 -6.44 -7.48
N ASP A 254 30.85 -6.58 -7.12
CA ASP A 254 30.36 -7.47 -6.08
C ASP A 254 29.10 -8.15 -6.60
N ASP A 255 29.29 -9.33 -7.20
CA ASP A 255 28.21 -10.09 -7.84
C ASP A 255 27.14 -10.53 -6.84
N ASP A 256 27.53 -10.80 -5.59
CA ASP A 256 26.58 -11.13 -4.51
C ASP A 256 25.65 -9.94 -4.22
N LEU A 257 26.22 -8.75 -4.02
CA LEU A 257 25.43 -7.53 -3.82
C LEU A 257 24.51 -7.25 -5.03
N MET A 258 25.03 -7.42 -6.24
CA MET A 258 24.25 -7.21 -7.47
C MET A 258 23.03 -8.13 -7.52
N TRP A 259 23.23 -9.45 -7.33
CA TRP A 259 22.14 -10.40 -7.39
C TRP A 259 21.14 -10.26 -6.24
N ARG A 260 21.60 -9.89 -5.03
CA ARG A 260 20.71 -9.56 -3.91
C ARG A 260 19.81 -8.37 -4.22
N LEU A 261 20.37 -7.27 -4.75
CA LEU A 261 19.60 -6.10 -5.18
C LEU A 261 18.61 -6.45 -6.29
N PHE A 262 19.06 -7.20 -7.31
CA PHE A 262 18.22 -7.63 -8.41
C PHE A 262 17.06 -8.50 -7.93
N ALA A 263 17.32 -9.49 -7.09
CA ALA A 263 16.30 -10.38 -6.53
C ALA A 263 15.33 -9.64 -5.61
N CYS A 264 15.77 -8.62 -4.88
CA CYS A 264 14.88 -7.75 -4.11
C CYS A 264 13.83 -7.07 -5.03
N GLY A 265 14.25 -6.60 -6.21
CA GLY A 265 13.34 -6.06 -7.22
C GLY A 265 12.34 -7.10 -7.76
N VAL A 266 12.80 -8.33 -8.02
CA VAL A 266 11.93 -9.44 -8.45
C VAL A 266 10.87 -9.76 -7.39
N ARG A 267 11.27 -9.89 -6.12
CA ARG A 267 10.36 -10.14 -4.99
C ARG A 267 9.36 -9.01 -4.79
N ALA A 268 9.81 -7.76 -4.93
CA ALA A 268 8.94 -6.58 -4.82
C ALA A 268 7.86 -6.62 -5.90
N HIS A 269 8.23 -6.97 -7.13
CA HIS A 269 7.29 -7.11 -8.22
C HIS A 269 6.27 -8.23 -7.98
N ASN A 270 6.75 -9.42 -7.61
CA ASN A 270 5.87 -10.56 -7.37
C ASN A 270 4.87 -10.28 -6.24
N TYR A 271 5.34 -9.78 -5.09
CA TYR A 271 4.45 -9.45 -3.98
C TYR A 271 3.44 -8.35 -4.33
N MET A 272 3.82 -7.38 -5.18
CA MET A 272 2.90 -6.39 -5.73
C MET A 272 1.75 -7.06 -6.52
N GLN A 273 2.04 -8.05 -7.36
CA GLN A 273 1.02 -8.79 -8.11
C GLN A 273 0.11 -9.61 -7.19
N MET A 274 0.65 -10.22 -6.15
CA MET A 274 -0.15 -10.96 -5.17
C MET A 274 -1.10 -10.03 -4.40
N LEU A 275 -0.61 -8.86 -3.97
CA LEU A 275 -1.47 -7.85 -3.35
C LEU A 275 -2.51 -7.31 -4.33
N TRP A 276 -2.19 -7.19 -5.61
CA TRP A 276 -3.16 -6.80 -6.65
C TRP A 276 -4.34 -7.78 -6.70
N VAL A 277 -4.07 -9.09 -6.71
CA VAL A 277 -5.12 -10.12 -6.69
C VAL A 277 -5.97 -10.02 -5.42
N LYS A 278 -5.35 -9.86 -4.25
CA LYS A 278 -6.07 -9.66 -2.97
C LYS A 278 -6.93 -8.40 -3.01
N LEU A 279 -6.36 -7.28 -3.47
CA LEU A 279 -7.02 -5.98 -3.55
C LEU A 279 -8.27 -6.04 -4.43
N ARG A 280 -8.19 -6.71 -5.58
CA ARG A 280 -9.35 -6.93 -6.46
C ARG A 280 -10.48 -7.66 -5.73
N GLN A 281 -10.18 -8.74 -5.02
CA GLN A 281 -11.21 -9.50 -4.30
C GLN A 281 -11.88 -8.66 -3.19
N VAL A 282 -11.11 -7.83 -2.49
CA VAL A 282 -11.61 -7.03 -1.36
C VAL A 282 -12.38 -5.79 -1.82
N ILE A 283 -11.87 -5.05 -2.80
CA ILE A 283 -12.58 -3.88 -3.36
C ILE A 283 -13.91 -4.31 -3.99
N THR A 284 -13.92 -5.40 -4.75
CA THR A 284 -15.16 -5.90 -5.37
C THR A 284 -16.14 -6.51 -4.37
N TYR A 285 -15.74 -6.69 -3.11
CA TYR A 285 -16.63 -7.07 -2.02
C TYR A 285 -17.21 -5.88 -1.25
N CYS A 286 -16.62 -4.68 -1.39
CA CYS A 286 -17.11 -3.48 -0.69
C CYS A 286 -18.58 -3.22 -1.03
N GLU A 287 -19.38 -2.87 -0.04
CA GLU A 287 -20.84 -2.71 -0.17
C GLU A 287 -21.23 -1.81 -1.37
N TYR A 288 -20.52 -0.69 -1.55
CA TYR A 288 -20.75 0.24 -2.65
C TYR A 288 -20.42 -0.36 -4.04
N TYR A 289 -19.29 -1.07 -4.16
CA TYR A 289 -18.79 -1.56 -5.45
C TYR A 289 -19.31 -2.94 -5.83
N ARG A 290 -19.72 -3.76 -4.85
CA ARG A 290 -20.10 -5.16 -5.03
C ARG A 290 -21.15 -5.39 -6.13
N PRO A 291 -22.21 -4.58 -6.27
CA PRO A 291 -23.21 -4.79 -7.33
C PRO A 291 -22.66 -4.69 -8.77
N TYR A 292 -21.56 -3.96 -8.96
CA TYR A 292 -20.91 -3.76 -10.25
C TYR A 292 -20.08 -4.96 -10.72
N PHE A 293 -19.95 -6.02 -9.91
CA PHE A 293 -19.11 -7.16 -10.25
C PHE A 293 -19.80 -8.50 -10.07
N LYS A 294 -19.49 -9.44 -10.96
CA LYS A 294 -19.74 -10.87 -10.78
C LYS A 294 -18.46 -11.50 -10.26
N ARG A 295 -18.57 -12.28 -9.19
CA ARG A 295 -17.43 -12.88 -8.48
C ARG A 295 -17.69 -14.36 -8.31
N TYR A 296 -16.84 -15.20 -8.87
CA TYR A 296 -16.99 -16.66 -8.78
C TYR A 296 -15.63 -17.35 -8.89
N ARG A 297 -15.57 -18.63 -8.53
CA ARG A 297 -14.44 -19.50 -8.85
C ARG A 297 -14.85 -20.45 -9.96
N ASP A 298 -13.92 -20.82 -10.83
CA ASP A 298 -14.17 -21.87 -11.81
C ASP A 298 -13.96 -23.28 -11.21
N GLN A 299 -14.10 -24.32 -12.04
CA GLN A 299 -13.93 -25.71 -11.62
C GLN A 299 -12.48 -26.04 -11.20
N THR A 300 -11.50 -25.25 -11.64
CA THR A 300 -10.08 -25.38 -11.25
C THR A 300 -9.78 -24.68 -9.92
N GLY A 301 -10.76 -23.96 -9.36
CA GLY A 301 -10.60 -23.19 -8.13
C GLY A 301 -10.05 -21.78 -8.34
N MET A 302 -9.79 -21.37 -9.59
CA MET A 302 -9.30 -20.03 -9.92
C MET A 302 -10.40 -18.99 -9.74
N SER A 303 -10.07 -17.87 -9.10
CA SER A 303 -11.01 -16.78 -8.84
C SER A 303 -11.16 -15.85 -10.05
N HIS A 304 -12.40 -15.59 -10.44
CA HIS A 304 -12.79 -14.70 -11.53
C HIS A 304 -13.61 -13.52 -11.00
N ILE A 305 -13.32 -12.34 -11.54
CA ILE A 305 -14.01 -11.09 -11.23
C ILE A 305 -14.28 -10.39 -12.56
N GLU A 306 -15.56 -10.28 -12.90
CA GLU A 306 -16.03 -9.68 -14.15
C GLU A 306 -16.91 -8.47 -13.86
N THR A 307 -16.94 -7.52 -14.79
CA THR A 307 -17.89 -6.41 -14.71
C THR A 307 -19.32 -6.91 -14.91
N ASN A 308 -20.22 -6.53 -14.01
CA ASN A 308 -21.64 -6.80 -14.16
C ASN A 308 -22.28 -5.80 -15.14
N HIS A 309 -22.17 -6.08 -16.43
CA HIS A 309 -22.68 -5.20 -17.50
C HIS A 309 -24.17 -4.89 -17.40
N GLN A 310 -24.98 -5.79 -16.83
CA GLN A 310 -26.42 -5.57 -16.62
C GLN A 310 -26.69 -4.52 -15.53
N TYR A 311 -25.93 -4.57 -14.44
CA TYR A 311 -26.04 -3.55 -13.38
C TYR A 311 -25.49 -2.21 -13.87
N TRP A 312 -24.34 -2.25 -14.53
CA TRP A 312 -23.69 -1.09 -15.13
C TRP A 312 -24.56 -0.33 -16.13
N SER A 313 -25.30 -1.03 -17.00
CA SER A 313 -26.14 -0.37 -18.02
C SER A 313 -27.34 0.38 -17.45
N THR A 314 -27.72 0.09 -16.21
CA THR A 314 -28.91 0.64 -15.54
C THR A 314 -28.57 1.61 -14.41
N HIS A 315 -27.30 1.66 -13.99
CA HIS A 315 -26.84 2.50 -12.88
C HIS A 315 -25.71 3.42 -13.34
N SER A 316 -25.95 4.72 -13.25
CA SER A 316 -24.95 5.72 -13.63
C SER A 316 -23.79 5.74 -12.63
N LEU A 317 -22.56 5.81 -13.15
CA LEU A 317 -21.40 6.13 -12.35
C LEU A 317 -21.54 7.52 -11.75
N GLN A 318 -21.22 7.64 -10.47
CA GLN A 318 -21.38 8.91 -9.76
C GLN A 318 -20.12 9.76 -9.90
N THR A 319 -18.95 9.14 -10.07
CA THR A 319 -17.66 9.82 -9.98
C THR A 319 -16.61 9.23 -10.91
N GLU A 320 -15.55 9.98 -11.20
CA GLU A 320 -14.41 9.45 -11.94
C GLU A 320 -13.64 8.34 -11.17
N LEU A 321 -13.81 8.24 -9.85
CA LEU A 321 -13.25 7.15 -9.06
C LEU A 321 -13.95 5.84 -9.38
N ASP A 322 -15.28 5.88 -9.50
CA ASP A 322 -16.07 4.70 -9.87
C ASP A 322 -15.63 4.15 -11.23
N CYS A 323 -15.38 5.02 -12.21
CA CYS A 323 -14.82 4.63 -13.50
C CYS A 323 -13.50 3.87 -13.36
N LEU A 324 -12.56 4.44 -12.59
CA LEU A 324 -11.24 3.85 -12.39
C LEU A 324 -11.35 2.48 -11.72
N ILE A 325 -12.16 2.36 -10.67
CA ILE A 325 -12.33 1.10 -9.95
C ILE A 325 -12.93 0.04 -10.87
N ILE A 326 -14.02 0.36 -11.58
CA ILE A 326 -14.73 -0.64 -12.39
C ILE A 326 -13.88 -1.12 -13.56
N GLN A 327 -13.19 -0.21 -14.25
CA GLN A 327 -12.25 -0.56 -15.32
C GLN A 327 -11.08 -1.40 -14.81
N SER A 328 -10.52 -1.05 -13.66
CA SER A 328 -9.29 -1.70 -13.16
C SER A 328 -9.57 -3.05 -12.52
N MET A 329 -10.68 -3.19 -11.80
CA MET A 329 -11.01 -4.42 -11.06
C MET A 329 -11.69 -5.48 -11.95
N GLY A 330 -12.44 -5.04 -12.97
CA GLY A 330 -13.21 -5.92 -13.87
C GLY A 330 -12.49 -6.37 -15.14
N SER A 331 -11.25 -5.91 -15.38
CA SER A 331 -10.42 -6.33 -16.51
C SER A 331 -9.84 -7.73 -16.28
N GLU A 332 -9.90 -8.61 -17.30
CA GLU A 332 -9.23 -9.93 -17.31
C GLU A 332 -7.69 -9.82 -17.41
N SER A 333 -7.15 -8.65 -17.81
CA SER A 333 -5.70 -8.47 -17.94
C SER A 333 -4.99 -8.36 -16.58
N ASN A 334 -4.24 -9.40 -16.22
CA ASN A 334 -3.63 -9.61 -14.90
C ASN A 334 -2.27 -8.91 -14.69
N GLY A 335 -2.02 -7.70 -15.19
CA GLY A 335 -0.75 -7.06 -14.78
C GLY A 335 -0.41 -5.65 -15.26
N SER A 336 -0.83 -5.21 -16.44
CA SER A 336 -0.43 -3.87 -16.95
C SER A 336 -1.20 -2.71 -16.31
N SER A 337 -2.37 -2.97 -15.72
CA SER A 337 -3.26 -1.96 -15.11
C SER A 337 -2.90 -1.59 -13.66
N ALA A 338 -2.07 -2.39 -12.99
CA ALA A 338 -1.70 -2.28 -11.58
C ALA A 338 -1.00 -0.94 -11.22
N VAL A 339 0.04 -0.57 -11.98
CA VAL A 339 0.83 0.65 -11.72
C VAL A 339 0.01 1.91 -12.05
N GLY A 340 -0.73 1.89 -13.16
CA GLY A 340 -1.63 2.99 -13.54
C GLY A 340 -2.77 3.19 -12.53
N PHE A 341 -3.26 2.11 -11.94
CA PHE A 341 -4.28 2.15 -10.90
C PHE A 341 -3.77 2.90 -9.65
N HIS A 342 -2.58 2.56 -9.14
CA HIS A 342 -2.01 3.19 -7.94
C HIS A 342 -1.93 4.73 -8.05
N ASP A 343 -1.35 5.23 -9.14
CA ASP A 343 -1.23 6.67 -9.37
C ASP A 343 -2.62 7.31 -9.61
N GLY A 344 -3.54 6.59 -10.24
CA GLY A 344 -4.93 7.01 -10.46
C GLY A 344 -5.72 7.17 -9.17
N ILE A 345 -5.72 6.15 -8.31
CA ILE A 345 -6.50 6.13 -7.07
C ILE A 345 -5.95 7.15 -6.07
N SER A 346 -4.63 7.27 -5.96
CA SER A 346 -3.96 8.25 -5.10
C SER A 346 -4.43 9.68 -5.42
N ARG A 347 -4.45 10.04 -6.72
CA ARG A 347 -4.90 11.38 -7.15
C ARG A 347 -6.38 11.62 -6.89
N LYS A 348 -7.23 10.63 -7.16
CA LYS A 348 -8.69 10.77 -7.01
C LYS A 348 -9.10 10.87 -5.55
N LEU A 349 -8.51 10.07 -4.67
CA LEU A 349 -8.73 10.18 -3.22
C LEU A 349 -8.15 11.47 -2.64
N HIS A 350 -7.04 11.97 -3.19
CA HIS A 350 -6.52 13.28 -2.80
C HIS A 350 -7.46 14.42 -3.23
N ALA A 351 -7.98 14.37 -4.45
CA ALA A 351 -8.90 15.38 -4.97
C ALA A 351 -10.27 15.37 -4.27
N SER A 352 -10.74 14.18 -3.89
CA SER A 352 -12.05 13.98 -3.24
C SER A 352 -11.93 13.02 -2.05
N PRO A 353 -11.42 13.46 -0.89
CA PRO A 353 -11.21 12.58 0.27
C PRO A 353 -12.48 11.90 0.80
N SER A 354 -13.66 12.48 0.59
CA SER A 354 -14.95 11.88 0.98
C SER A 354 -15.24 10.56 0.27
N GLU A 355 -14.63 10.34 -0.90
CA GLU A 355 -14.76 9.11 -1.68
C GLU A 355 -14.16 7.89 -0.96
N ALA A 356 -13.26 8.10 0.00
CA ALA A 356 -12.71 7.02 0.83
C ALA A 356 -13.80 6.25 1.57
N ALA A 357 -14.95 6.88 1.87
CA ALA A 357 -16.08 6.23 2.53
C ALA A 357 -16.71 5.07 1.71
N LYS A 358 -16.42 4.98 0.40
CA LYS A 358 -16.88 3.88 -0.47
C LYS A 358 -16.14 2.57 -0.21
N PHE A 359 -14.99 2.62 0.48
CA PHE A 359 -14.16 1.46 0.79
C PHE A 359 -14.44 0.94 2.20
N SER A 360 -14.44 -0.38 2.37
CA SER A 360 -14.43 -1.00 3.70
C SER A 360 -13.07 -0.78 4.39
N ALA A 361 -13.01 -1.00 5.70
CA ALA A 361 -11.75 -0.96 6.45
C ALA A 361 -10.69 -1.91 5.85
N GLU A 362 -11.09 -3.15 5.55
CA GLU A 362 -10.22 -4.15 4.91
C GLU A 362 -9.70 -3.67 3.54
N ALA A 363 -10.57 -3.09 2.70
CA ALA A 363 -10.18 -2.59 1.39
C ALA A 363 -9.16 -1.46 1.50
N PHE A 364 -9.34 -0.57 2.47
CA PHE A 364 -8.45 0.57 2.69
C PHE A 364 -7.09 0.14 3.27
N GLU A 365 -7.08 -0.90 4.12
CA GLU A 365 -5.85 -1.56 4.61
C GLU A 365 -5.06 -2.24 3.50
N VAL A 366 -5.70 -3.07 2.68
CA VAL A 366 -5.03 -3.73 1.55
C VAL A 366 -4.56 -2.71 0.52
N LEU A 367 -5.31 -1.61 0.30
CA LEU A 367 -4.87 -0.51 -0.54
C LEU A 367 -3.63 0.18 0.02
N GLY A 368 -3.56 0.35 1.35
CA GLY A 368 -2.39 0.84 2.07
C GLY A 368 -1.15 -0.02 1.86
N ASP A 369 -1.29 -1.33 2.07
CA ASP A 369 -0.21 -2.31 1.85
C ASP A 369 0.27 -2.28 0.38
N TYR A 370 -0.69 -2.26 -0.55
CA TYR A 370 -0.41 -2.20 -1.98
C TYR A 370 0.33 -0.91 -2.37
N ALA A 371 -0.10 0.24 -1.86
CA ALA A 371 0.53 1.53 -2.14
C ALA A 371 1.98 1.59 -1.66
N VAL A 372 2.29 1.01 -0.50
CA VAL A 372 3.66 0.94 0.04
C VAL A 372 4.56 0.11 -0.88
N VAL A 373 4.09 -1.06 -1.34
CA VAL A 373 4.86 -1.89 -2.28
C VAL A 373 5.01 -1.20 -3.64
N CYS A 374 3.97 -0.53 -4.14
CA CYS A 374 4.06 0.27 -5.37
C CYS A 374 5.08 1.41 -5.25
N GLU A 375 5.14 2.12 -4.12
CA GLU A 375 6.14 3.17 -3.88
C GLU A 375 7.56 2.58 -3.85
N PHE A 376 7.77 1.48 -3.12
CA PHE A 376 9.06 0.79 -3.06
C PHE A 376 9.49 0.28 -4.44
N HIS A 377 8.59 -0.40 -5.16
CA HIS A 377 8.83 -0.90 -6.51
C HIS A 377 9.14 0.24 -7.50
N ALA A 378 8.36 1.33 -7.48
CA ALA A 378 8.63 2.49 -8.34
C ALA A 378 10.01 3.11 -8.06
N ASN A 379 10.45 3.13 -6.80
CA ASN A 379 11.71 3.70 -6.38
C ASN A 379 12.92 2.78 -6.68
N MET A 380 12.80 1.47 -6.44
CA MET A 380 13.89 0.51 -6.61
C MET A 380 13.99 -0.10 -8.01
N VAL A 381 12.84 -0.32 -8.66
CA VAL A 381 12.73 -1.14 -9.87
C VAL A 381 12.53 -0.28 -11.11
N MET A 382 11.65 0.72 -11.02
CA MET A 382 11.28 1.60 -12.16
C MET A 382 12.11 2.89 -12.24
N SER A 383 13.03 3.11 -11.32
CA SER A 383 13.94 4.27 -11.35
C SER A 383 15.11 4.04 -12.31
N PRO A 384 15.81 5.10 -12.75
CA PRO A 384 17.07 4.98 -13.50
C PRO A 384 18.09 4.00 -12.88
N PHE A 385 18.20 3.96 -11.55
CA PHE A 385 19.03 2.98 -10.83
C PHE A 385 18.56 1.54 -11.08
N GLY A 386 17.26 1.27 -10.91
CA GLY A 386 16.68 -0.05 -11.13
C GLY A 386 16.83 -0.52 -12.57
N GLU A 387 16.65 0.40 -13.53
CA GLU A 387 16.90 0.17 -14.94
C GLU A 387 18.34 -0.26 -15.20
N THR A 388 19.30 0.51 -14.68
CA THR A 388 20.74 0.25 -14.87
C THR A 388 21.16 -1.07 -14.22
N LEU A 389 20.67 -1.35 -13.01
CA LEU A 389 20.89 -2.62 -12.32
C LEU A 389 20.38 -3.80 -13.14
N ARG A 390 19.17 -3.68 -13.70
CA ARG A 390 18.56 -4.73 -14.51
C ARG A 390 19.30 -4.96 -15.81
N GLN A 391 19.69 -3.89 -16.51
CA GLN A 391 20.51 -3.99 -17.72
C GLN A 391 21.86 -4.65 -17.43
N TYR A 392 22.49 -4.30 -16.30
CA TYR A 392 23.74 -4.91 -15.89
C TYR A 392 23.59 -6.40 -15.53
N ALA A 393 22.52 -6.77 -14.82
CA ALA A 393 22.20 -8.17 -14.54
C ALA A 393 22.00 -8.95 -15.86
N PHE A 394 21.23 -8.39 -16.79
CA PHE A 394 20.99 -8.99 -18.11
C PHE A 394 22.27 -9.13 -18.93
N GLN A 395 23.19 -8.16 -18.89
CA GLN A 395 24.50 -8.28 -19.54
C GLN A 395 25.33 -9.44 -18.98
N LYS A 396 25.14 -9.81 -17.71
CA LYS A 396 25.85 -10.93 -17.07
C LYS A 396 25.19 -12.28 -17.28
N SER A 397 23.86 -12.37 -17.25
CA SER A 397 23.12 -13.65 -17.36
C SER A 397 22.60 -13.95 -18.76
N GLY A 398 22.50 -12.94 -19.64
CA GLY A 398 21.62 -13.01 -20.79
C GLY A 398 20.18 -13.25 -20.36
N ASP A 399 19.44 -14.05 -21.15
CA ASP A 399 18.07 -14.46 -20.82
C ASP A 399 18.00 -15.58 -19.77
N VAL A 400 19.14 -16.12 -19.30
CA VAL A 400 19.20 -17.37 -18.53
C VAL A 400 19.80 -17.18 -17.12
N ILE A 401 18.99 -17.43 -16.08
CA ILE A 401 19.39 -17.55 -14.69
C ILE A 401 20.06 -18.92 -14.47
N THR A 402 21.35 -18.90 -14.17
CA THR A 402 22.15 -20.09 -13.90
C THR A 402 21.94 -20.63 -12.48
N GLN A 403 22.34 -21.88 -12.22
CA GLN A 403 22.26 -22.50 -10.88
C GLN A 403 22.94 -21.66 -9.78
N GLY A 404 24.08 -21.01 -10.08
CA GLY A 404 24.77 -20.14 -9.12
C GLY A 404 24.01 -18.86 -8.76
N MET A 405 23.08 -18.43 -9.61
CA MET A 405 22.26 -17.22 -9.45
C MET A 405 20.90 -17.52 -8.84
N LEU A 406 20.41 -18.76 -9.00
CA LEU A 406 19.07 -19.18 -8.58
C LEU A 406 18.82 -18.99 -7.07
N LYS A 407 19.88 -19.11 -6.26
CA LYS A 407 19.82 -18.89 -4.81
C LYS A 407 19.39 -17.51 -4.38
N TYR A 408 19.52 -16.49 -5.23
CA TYR A 408 19.07 -15.14 -4.90
C TYR A 408 17.58 -14.96 -5.22
N VAL A 409 17.14 -15.52 -6.34
CA VAL A 409 15.78 -15.40 -6.87
C VAL A 409 14.78 -16.24 -6.06
N ILE A 410 15.15 -17.46 -5.68
CA ILE A 410 14.30 -18.35 -4.88
C ILE A 410 15.05 -18.79 -3.62
N PRO A 411 14.48 -18.61 -2.41
CA PRO A 411 15.12 -19.05 -1.17
C PRO A 411 15.18 -20.57 -0.99
N MET A 412 14.28 -21.31 -1.63
CA MET A 412 14.14 -22.76 -1.57
C MET A 412 15.12 -23.48 -2.50
N ASP A 413 15.40 -24.74 -2.21
CA ASP A 413 16.12 -25.65 -3.09
C ASP A 413 15.30 -25.93 -4.37
N PRO A 414 15.80 -25.56 -5.56
CA PRO A 414 15.09 -25.76 -6.82
C PRO A 414 14.82 -27.24 -7.16
N GLU A 415 15.58 -28.17 -6.59
CA GLU A 415 15.37 -29.60 -6.80
C GLU A 415 14.22 -30.16 -5.95
N LYS A 416 13.71 -29.36 -5.00
CA LYS A 416 12.70 -29.79 -4.02
C LYS A 416 11.36 -29.04 -4.15
N ILE A 417 11.19 -28.24 -5.20
CA ILE A 417 9.97 -27.48 -5.44
C ILE A 417 9.29 -27.92 -6.73
N ASP A 418 7.97 -27.73 -6.78
CA ASP A 418 7.19 -27.95 -7.99
C ASP A 418 7.29 -26.76 -8.93
N TRP A 419 7.54 -27.03 -10.21
CA TRP A 419 7.66 -26.00 -11.27
C TRP A 419 6.31 -25.66 -11.91
N ILE A 420 5.22 -25.71 -11.13
CA ILE A 420 3.86 -25.39 -11.60
C ILE A 420 3.55 -23.95 -11.19
N SER A 421 3.34 -23.07 -12.17
CA SER A 421 2.87 -21.71 -11.91
C SER A 421 1.34 -21.67 -11.95
N THR A 422 0.76 -20.99 -10.97
CA THR A 422 -0.67 -20.68 -10.91
C THR A 422 -1.00 -19.27 -11.40
N VAL A 423 0.00 -18.48 -11.80
CA VAL A 423 -0.15 -17.07 -12.18
C VAL A 423 0.57 -16.80 -13.50
N GLY A 424 -0.20 -16.47 -14.55
CA GLY A 424 0.32 -16.03 -15.84
C GLY A 424 0.63 -14.53 -15.83
N GLY A 425 1.86 -14.16 -15.45
CA GLY A 425 2.37 -12.79 -15.54
C GLY A 425 3.12 -12.53 -16.85
N ASN A 426 2.92 -11.35 -17.46
CA ASN A 426 3.66 -10.89 -18.65
C ASN A 426 4.68 -9.79 -18.33
N PHE A 427 5.18 -9.70 -17.09
CA PHE A 427 6.11 -8.64 -16.71
C PHE A 427 7.51 -8.91 -17.25
N LYS A 428 8.03 -7.96 -18.03
CA LYS A 428 9.33 -8.04 -18.71
C LYS A 428 10.45 -7.39 -17.89
N TYR A 429 10.63 -7.79 -16.62
CA TYR A 429 11.83 -7.40 -15.85
C TYR A 429 13.01 -8.26 -16.27
N HIS A 430 12.93 -9.55 -15.96
CA HIS A 430 13.75 -10.61 -16.53
C HIS A 430 12.88 -11.86 -16.50
N LYS A 431 12.28 -12.22 -17.65
CA LYS A 431 11.16 -13.18 -17.71
C LYS A 431 11.43 -14.43 -16.86
N GLN A 432 12.58 -15.08 -17.07
CA GLN A 432 12.90 -16.29 -16.33
C GLN A 432 13.05 -16.06 -14.81
N ALA A 433 13.66 -14.96 -14.35
CA ALA A 433 13.81 -14.70 -12.92
C ALA A 433 12.44 -14.46 -12.25
N THR A 434 11.55 -13.76 -12.94
CA THR A 434 10.17 -13.56 -12.48
C THR A 434 9.43 -14.89 -12.44
N ASP A 435 9.45 -15.68 -13.53
CA ASP A 435 8.82 -17.00 -13.57
C ASP A 435 9.34 -17.91 -12.44
N LEU A 436 10.66 -17.95 -12.22
CA LEU A 436 11.32 -18.72 -11.16
C LEU A 436 10.82 -18.31 -9.77
N ASN A 437 10.75 -17.01 -9.49
CA ASN A 437 10.23 -16.54 -8.20
C ASN A 437 8.73 -16.84 -8.03
N ASP A 438 7.96 -16.77 -9.12
CA ASP A 438 6.55 -17.13 -9.14
C ASP A 438 6.36 -18.62 -8.85
N TYR A 439 7.14 -19.52 -9.45
CA TYR A 439 7.12 -20.96 -9.15
C TYR A 439 7.38 -21.25 -7.67
N GLY A 440 8.43 -20.66 -7.09
CA GLY A 440 8.71 -20.82 -5.66
C GLY A 440 7.57 -20.32 -4.77
N SER A 441 6.91 -19.23 -5.17
CA SER A 441 5.77 -18.68 -4.45
C SER A 441 4.50 -19.52 -4.60
N SER A 442 4.26 -20.10 -5.78
CA SER A 442 3.18 -21.05 -6.03
C SER A 442 3.37 -22.33 -5.21
N HIS A 443 4.59 -22.86 -5.16
CA HIS A 443 4.91 -24.01 -4.31
C HIS A 443 4.66 -23.69 -2.82
N TRP A 444 5.10 -22.51 -2.35
CA TRP A 444 4.78 -22.07 -0.98
C TRP A 444 3.27 -21.91 -0.74
N SER A 445 2.53 -21.41 -1.73
CA SER A 445 1.08 -21.30 -1.65
C SER A 445 0.42 -22.67 -1.45
N ASN A 446 0.92 -23.73 -2.09
CA ASN A 446 0.41 -25.09 -1.90
C ASN A 446 0.67 -25.59 -0.48
N ILE A 447 1.88 -25.38 0.05
CA ILE A 447 2.21 -25.69 1.45
C ILE A 447 1.24 -24.97 2.39
N VAL A 448 1.02 -23.65 2.20
CA VAL A 448 0.09 -22.90 3.06
C VAL A 448 -1.34 -23.42 2.93
N HIS A 449 -1.76 -23.84 1.73
CA HIS A 449 -3.10 -24.37 1.49
C HIS A 449 -3.42 -25.63 2.31
N GLU A 450 -2.44 -26.49 2.59
CA GLU A 450 -2.64 -27.69 3.42
C GLU A 450 -3.08 -27.38 4.85
N THR A 451 -2.85 -26.16 5.34
CA THR A 451 -3.24 -25.73 6.69
C THR A 451 -4.68 -25.25 6.81
N GLY A 452 -5.43 -25.13 5.72
CA GLY A 452 -6.82 -24.64 5.74
C GLY A 452 -7.74 -25.44 6.67
N ASN A 453 -7.51 -26.76 6.77
CA ASN A 453 -8.27 -27.64 7.64
C ASN A 453 -8.04 -27.35 9.13
N LEU A 454 -6.86 -26.85 9.52
CA LEU A 454 -6.55 -26.58 10.92
C LEU A 454 -7.50 -25.52 11.49
N MET A 455 -7.75 -24.44 10.74
CA MET A 455 -8.67 -23.39 11.18
C MET A 455 -10.11 -23.92 11.30
N MET A 456 -10.54 -24.79 10.37
CA MET A 456 -11.85 -25.42 10.46
C MET A 456 -11.97 -26.32 11.70
N GLN A 457 -10.94 -27.11 12.00
CA GLN A 457 -10.87 -27.94 13.20
C GLN A 457 -10.85 -27.08 14.48
N ALA A 458 -10.12 -25.96 14.48
CA ALA A 458 -10.10 -25.03 15.60
C ALA A 458 -11.49 -24.45 15.89
N VAL A 459 -12.21 -24.01 14.85
CA VAL A 459 -13.60 -23.55 14.97
C VAL A 459 -14.50 -24.66 15.51
N GLN A 460 -14.39 -25.89 15.00
CA GLN A 460 -15.14 -27.02 15.54
C GLN A 460 -14.82 -27.27 17.01
N ARG A 461 -13.54 -27.28 17.39
CA ARG A 461 -13.10 -27.41 18.80
C ARG A 461 -13.75 -26.33 19.67
N MET A 462 -13.78 -25.07 19.24
CA MET A 462 -14.38 -23.97 20.02
C MET A 462 -15.87 -24.12 20.31
N PHE A 463 -16.64 -24.73 19.40
CA PHE A 463 -18.10 -24.77 19.48
C PHE A 463 -18.67 -26.15 19.81
N ASN A 464 -17.85 -27.20 19.89
CA ASN A 464 -18.27 -28.57 20.19
C ASN A 464 -18.14 -28.94 21.70
N VAL A 465 -18.35 -27.97 22.59
CA VAL A 465 -18.30 -28.17 24.05
C VAL A 465 -19.71 -28.03 24.64
N PRO A 466 -20.12 -28.90 25.60
CA PRO A 466 -21.39 -28.74 26.30
C PRO A 466 -21.52 -27.35 26.92
N ARG A 467 -22.68 -26.69 26.76
CA ARG A 467 -22.93 -25.30 27.26
C ARG A 467 -22.59 -25.06 28.74
N GLN A 468 -22.61 -26.11 29.55
CA GLN A 468 -22.34 -26.05 30.99
C GLN A 468 -20.82 -26.03 31.32
N ALA A 469 -19.95 -26.23 30.32
CA ALA A 469 -18.48 -26.23 30.45
C ALA A 469 -17.79 -25.11 29.62
N ASP A 470 -18.53 -24.17 29.03
CA ASP A 470 -17.98 -23.05 28.25
C ASP A 470 -17.52 -21.92 29.18
N ASP A 471 -16.25 -21.98 29.61
CA ASP A 471 -15.58 -20.95 30.42
C ASP A 471 -14.80 -19.92 29.59
N GLY A 472 -14.83 -20.02 28.25
CA GLY A 472 -14.07 -19.20 27.32
C GLY A 472 -12.57 -19.57 27.20
N VAL A 473 -11.97 -20.17 28.23
CA VAL A 473 -10.56 -20.61 28.22
C VAL A 473 -10.34 -21.73 27.20
N HIS A 474 -11.32 -22.63 27.06
CA HIS A 474 -11.28 -23.67 26.02
C HIS A 474 -11.14 -23.10 24.60
N LYS A 475 -11.77 -21.95 24.31
CA LYS A 475 -11.68 -21.32 22.97
C LYS A 475 -10.28 -20.77 22.70
N ILE A 476 -9.65 -20.23 23.74
CA ILE A 476 -8.25 -19.75 23.73
C ILE A 476 -7.31 -20.93 23.44
N GLN A 477 -7.47 -22.03 24.17
CA GLN A 477 -6.66 -23.25 23.99
C GLN A 477 -6.82 -23.87 22.59
N ALA A 478 -8.03 -23.86 22.03
CA ALA A 478 -8.27 -24.36 20.68
C ALA A 478 -7.49 -23.58 19.60
N LEU A 479 -7.29 -22.28 19.80
CA LEU A 479 -6.49 -21.44 18.91
C LEU A 479 -4.98 -21.52 19.18
N ASP A 480 -4.56 -21.68 20.44
CA ASP A 480 -3.14 -21.97 20.73
C ASP A 480 -2.71 -23.29 20.08
N GLN A 481 -3.59 -24.30 20.13
CA GLN A 481 -3.36 -25.57 19.45
C GLN A 481 -3.33 -25.41 17.92
N LEU A 482 -4.22 -24.59 17.33
CA LEU A 482 -4.18 -24.23 15.91
C LEU A 482 -2.81 -23.66 15.51
N TRP A 483 -2.34 -22.65 16.24
CA TRP A 483 -1.07 -22.00 15.91
C TRP A 483 0.12 -22.91 16.12
N LYS A 484 0.10 -23.75 17.17
CA LYS A 484 1.12 -24.77 17.37
C LYS A 484 1.20 -25.72 16.17
N GLU A 485 0.07 -26.29 15.75
CA GLU A 485 -0.02 -27.19 14.60
C GLU A 485 0.44 -26.50 13.31
N ALA A 486 0.02 -25.25 13.08
CA ALA A 486 0.41 -24.49 11.91
C ALA A 486 1.92 -24.15 11.91
N ASP A 487 2.47 -23.70 13.04
CA ASP A 487 3.89 -23.35 13.17
C ASP A 487 4.77 -24.58 12.98
N GLU A 488 4.41 -25.72 13.59
CA GLU A 488 5.10 -27.00 13.38
C GLU A 488 5.09 -27.42 11.92
N TYR A 489 3.93 -27.34 11.26
CA TYR A 489 3.79 -27.69 9.86
C TYR A 489 4.62 -26.77 8.95
N PHE A 490 4.50 -25.45 9.09
CA PHE A 490 5.24 -24.49 8.26
C PHE A 490 6.75 -24.61 8.47
N TRP A 491 7.18 -24.78 9.72
CA TRP A 491 8.59 -24.92 10.06
C TRP A 491 9.20 -26.18 9.43
N ASN A 492 8.52 -27.33 9.56
CA ASN A 492 8.99 -28.59 8.98
C ASN A 492 8.98 -28.53 7.44
N ALA A 493 7.92 -27.99 6.84
CA ALA A 493 7.84 -27.80 5.39
C ALA A 493 8.98 -26.93 4.86
N ALA A 494 9.29 -25.82 5.55
CA ALA A 494 10.41 -24.95 5.19
C ALA A 494 11.77 -25.66 5.27
N HIS A 495 12.00 -26.46 6.31
CA HIS A 495 13.24 -27.24 6.45
C HIS A 495 13.41 -28.30 5.37
N ASN A 496 12.33 -28.92 4.92
CA ASN A 496 12.37 -29.94 3.88
C ASN A 496 12.83 -29.36 2.54
N ILE A 497 12.43 -28.13 2.23
CA ILE A 497 12.76 -27.44 0.98
C ILE A 497 13.96 -26.49 1.09
N ASP A 498 14.68 -26.48 2.22
CA ASP A 498 15.94 -25.74 2.36
C ASP A 498 17.04 -26.36 1.48
N ARG A 499 17.94 -25.51 1.00
CA ARG A 499 19.18 -25.97 0.37
C ARG A 499 20.06 -26.68 1.40
N SER A 500 20.77 -27.71 0.96
CA SER A 500 21.62 -28.54 1.84
C SER A 500 22.63 -27.75 2.69
N ASN A 501 23.16 -26.65 2.16
CA ASN A 501 24.14 -25.78 2.79
C ASN A 501 23.55 -24.53 3.48
N GLU A 502 22.22 -24.34 3.47
CA GLU A 502 21.55 -23.15 4.02
C GLU A 502 20.33 -23.54 4.88
N LYS A 503 20.49 -24.49 5.80
CA LYS A 503 19.41 -24.91 6.70
C LYS A 503 18.80 -23.75 7.49
N GLY A 504 17.48 -23.73 7.61
CA GLY A 504 16.69 -22.69 8.26
C GLY A 504 16.51 -21.42 7.44
N ARG A 505 17.02 -21.37 6.20
CA ARG A 505 16.95 -20.17 5.36
C ARG A 505 15.52 -19.84 4.97
N VAL A 506 14.76 -20.82 4.50
CA VAL A 506 13.36 -20.63 4.10
C VAL A 506 12.54 -20.16 5.31
N ALA A 507 12.69 -20.81 6.46
CA ALA A 507 11.99 -20.40 7.68
C ALA A 507 12.30 -18.95 8.09
N ARG A 508 13.58 -18.55 8.02
CA ARG A 508 14.01 -17.18 8.31
C ARG A 508 13.46 -16.16 7.31
N GLU A 509 13.55 -16.45 6.01
CA GLU A 509 13.09 -15.52 4.98
C GLU A 509 11.57 -15.39 4.92
N TYR A 510 10.81 -16.45 5.21
CA TYR A 510 9.34 -16.39 5.29
C TYR A 510 8.82 -15.97 6.67
N GLY A 511 9.71 -15.73 7.64
CA GLY A 511 9.35 -15.21 8.95
C GLY A 511 8.60 -16.18 9.85
N LEU A 512 8.93 -17.46 9.75
CA LEU A 512 8.28 -18.52 10.51
C LEU A 512 8.78 -18.53 11.96
N LEU A 513 7.92 -18.96 12.88
CA LEU A 513 8.28 -19.16 14.28
C LEU A 513 8.76 -20.58 14.51
N ASP A 514 9.84 -20.72 15.27
CA ASP A 514 10.33 -22.02 15.69
C ASP A 514 9.32 -22.67 16.65
N PRO A 515 8.74 -23.84 16.33
CA PRO A 515 7.79 -24.51 17.20
C PRO A 515 8.42 -24.99 18.51
N ASN A 516 9.75 -25.03 18.64
CA ASN A 516 10.44 -25.36 19.89
C ASN A 516 11.02 -24.12 20.59
N GLY A 517 10.90 -22.94 19.96
CA GLY A 517 11.34 -21.68 20.53
C GLY A 517 10.30 -21.06 21.46
N ALA A 518 10.65 -19.90 22.03
CA ALA A 518 9.67 -19.06 22.73
C ALA A 518 8.63 -18.56 21.73
N ARG A 519 7.37 -18.99 21.91
CA ARG A 519 6.24 -18.53 21.11
C ARG A 519 5.31 -17.70 21.98
N PRO A 520 4.76 -16.59 21.48
CA PRO A 520 3.64 -15.95 22.14
C PRO A 520 2.40 -16.86 22.06
N THR A 521 1.67 -16.99 23.16
CA THR A 521 0.37 -17.68 23.18
C THR A 521 -0.75 -16.75 23.66
N PHE A 522 -1.98 -17.11 23.26
CA PHE A 522 -3.17 -16.44 23.78
C PHE A 522 -3.34 -16.75 25.27
N LEU A 523 -3.01 -17.97 25.70
CA LEU A 523 -3.10 -18.36 27.11
C LEU A 523 -2.14 -17.57 27.99
N GLU A 524 -0.87 -17.40 27.61
CA GLU A 524 0.07 -16.54 28.36
C GLU A 524 -0.50 -15.13 28.52
N THR A 525 -0.96 -14.53 27.41
CA THR A 525 -1.55 -13.18 27.44
C THR A 525 -2.81 -13.12 28.33
N PHE A 526 -3.61 -14.18 28.33
CA PHE A 526 -4.81 -14.28 29.18
C PHE A 526 -4.45 -14.46 30.66
N VAL A 527 -3.44 -15.28 30.98
CA VAL A 527 -2.96 -15.51 32.34
C VAL A 527 -2.33 -14.24 32.89
N GLU A 528 -1.46 -13.59 32.13
CA GLU A 528 -0.93 -12.26 32.46
C GLU A 528 -2.11 -11.33 32.76
N MET A 529 -3.15 -11.31 31.91
CA MET A 529 -4.33 -10.47 32.09
C MET A 529 -5.03 -10.72 33.43
N ALA A 530 -5.30 -11.98 33.73
CA ALA A 530 -5.97 -12.38 34.96
C ALA A 530 -5.14 -12.04 36.20
N GLN A 531 -3.83 -12.25 36.15
CA GLN A 531 -2.92 -11.95 37.25
C GLN A 531 -2.86 -10.45 37.56
N ALA A 532 -2.75 -9.61 36.54
CA ALA A 532 -2.67 -8.18 36.76
C ALA A 532 -4.02 -7.56 37.16
N ILE A 533 -5.15 -8.15 36.73
CA ILE A 533 -6.48 -7.84 37.29
C ILE A 533 -6.52 -8.14 38.80
N ALA A 534 -6.02 -9.29 39.23
CA ALA A 534 -5.97 -9.65 40.64
C ALA A 534 -5.07 -8.69 41.43
N ALA A 535 -3.89 -8.35 40.90
CA ALA A 535 -2.97 -7.41 41.54
C ALA A 535 -3.56 -5.99 41.69
N ALA A 536 -4.30 -5.50 40.68
CA ALA A 536 -4.97 -4.20 40.74
C ALA A 536 -6.11 -4.17 41.78
N GLN A 537 -6.83 -5.29 41.94
CA GLN A 537 -7.85 -5.47 42.97
C GLN A 537 -7.23 -5.49 44.37
N GLU A 538 -6.08 -6.17 44.55
CA GLU A 538 -5.32 -6.20 45.81
C GLU A 538 -4.72 -4.84 46.18
N ALA A 539 -4.33 -4.02 45.20
CA ALA A 539 -3.77 -2.68 45.41
C ALA A 539 -4.80 -1.62 45.90
N GLY A 540 -6.05 -2.01 46.15
CA GLY A 540 -7.06 -1.12 46.74
C GLY A 540 -7.62 -0.05 45.79
N ASN A 541 -7.41 -0.18 44.48
CA ASN A 541 -8.08 0.64 43.46
C ASN A 541 -9.55 0.19 43.30
N SER A 542 -10.35 0.31 44.36
CA SER A 542 -11.76 -0.12 44.36
C SER A 542 -12.60 0.82 43.51
N LEU A 543 -13.09 0.31 42.38
CA LEU A 543 -14.17 0.91 41.59
C LEU A 543 -15.52 0.36 42.03
N VAL A 544 -15.86 0.45 43.32
CA VAL A 544 -17.24 0.19 43.74
C VAL A 544 -17.59 1.07 44.94
N ASP A 545 -18.32 2.16 44.66
CA ASP A 545 -19.33 2.68 45.57
C ASP A 545 -20.51 3.12 44.69
N MET A 546 -21.46 2.19 44.52
CA MET A 546 -22.78 2.50 43.97
C MET A 546 -23.81 2.26 45.07
N THR A 547 -24.42 3.35 45.53
CA THR A 547 -25.67 3.31 46.29
C THR A 547 -26.81 2.74 45.41
N PRO A 548 -27.70 1.92 45.96
CA PRO A 548 -28.80 1.33 45.21
C PRO A 548 -29.96 2.32 45.11
N THR A 549 -30.58 2.45 43.94
CA THR A 549 -31.97 2.89 43.89
C THR A 549 -32.76 2.03 42.92
N SER A 550 -33.63 1.24 43.53
CA SER A 550 -34.77 0.54 42.99
C SER A 550 -35.67 1.46 42.16
N SER A 551 -36.06 1.04 40.96
CA SER A 551 -37.45 0.66 40.66
C SER A 551 -37.57 0.15 39.23
N GLN A 552 -38.25 -0.98 39.10
CA GLN A 552 -38.56 -1.66 37.84
C GLN A 552 -39.56 -0.83 37.01
N THR A 553 -39.36 -0.80 35.69
CA THR A 553 -40.44 -0.53 34.73
C THR A 553 -40.19 -1.37 33.47
N PRO A 554 -41.21 -1.98 32.85
CA PRO A 554 -41.01 -3.07 31.90
C PRO A 554 -40.43 -2.61 30.56
N LEU A 555 -39.76 -3.55 29.87
CA LEU A 555 -39.22 -3.40 28.52
C LEU A 555 -40.17 -2.62 27.59
N LYS A 556 -39.73 -1.44 27.14
CA LYS A 556 -40.24 -0.83 25.91
C LYS A 556 -39.30 -1.20 24.76
N THR A 557 -39.93 -1.70 23.72
CA THR A 557 -39.40 -2.07 22.41
C THR A 557 -38.37 -1.07 21.90
N PHE A 558 -37.21 -1.59 21.49
CA PHE A 558 -36.19 -0.86 20.77
C PHE A 558 -36.80 -0.23 19.51
N THR A 559 -36.87 1.10 19.48
CA THR A 559 -37.06 1.86 18.25
C THR A 559 -35.70 2.37 17.79
N PRO A 560 -35.39 2.32 16.49
CA PRO A 560 -34.11 2.79 15.97
C PRO A 560 -33.97 4.30 16.21
N PHE A 561 -32.79 4.70 16.69
CA PHE A 561 -32.44 6.11 16.85
C PHE A 561 -32.56 6.82 15.48
N PRO A 562 -33.24 7.98 15.40
CA PRO A 562 -33.33 8.75 14.17
C PRO A 562 -31.96 9.31 13.83
N THR A 563 -31.50 9.00 12.62
CA THR A 563 -30.39 9.65 11.93
C THR A 563 -30.63 11.15 11.93
N SER A 564 -29.84 11.91 12.70
CA SER A 564 -29.84 13.36 12.61
C SER A 564 -29.30 13.75 11.23
N ILE A 565 -30.18 14.27 10.39
CA ILE A 565 -29.84 14.97 9.15
C ILE A 565 -29.03 16.22 9.54
N PRO A 566 -27.80 16.42 9.05
CA PRO A 566 -27.18 17.73 9.11
C PRO A 566 -27.79 18.61 8.01
N SER A 567 -28.99 19.13 8.27
CA SER A 567 -29.47 20.33 7.61
C SER A 567 -28.96 21.53 8.40
N GLN A 568 -27.75 21.97 8.09
CA GLN A 568 -27.45 23.39 7.95
C GLN A 568 -26.11 23.56 7.23
N SER A 569 -26.26 23.91 5.97
CA SER A 569 -25.30 24.63 5.15
C SER A 569 -24.66 25.76 5.97
N SER A 570 -23.35 25.69 6.16
CA SER A 570 -22.51 26.89 6.07
C SER A 570 -21.67 26.76 4.81
N ALA A 571 -22.32 27.00 3.67
CA ALA A 571 -21.63 27.38 2.46
C ALA A 571 -20.86 28.69 2.74
N GLN A 572 -19.60 28.58 3.17
CA GLN A 572 -18.65 29.68 3.00
C GLN A 572 -18.17 29.65 1.56
N SER A 573 -18.64 30.62 0.77
CA SER A 573 -18.22 30.84 -0.61
C SER A 573 -16.69 30.96 -0.72
N GLY A 574 -16.10 30.38 -1.77
CA GLY A 574 -14.66 30.30 -2.02
C GLY A 574 -13.87 31.62 -2.16
N HIS A 575 -14.43 32.77 -1.77
CA HIS A 575 -13.74 34.05 -1.67
C HIS A 575 -13.07 34.30 -0.30
N SER A 576 -13.49 33.62 0.77
CA SER A 576 -12.84 33.73 2.10
C SER A 576 -11.51 32.96 2.19
N TYR A 577 -11.33 31.90 1.41
CA TYR A 577 -10.06 31.13 1.39
C TYR A 577 -8.94 31.87 0.62
N VAL A 578 -9.28 32.68 -0.39
CA VAL A 578 -8.31 33.46 -1.20
C VAL A 578 -7.79 34.68 -0.44
N SER A 579 -8.56 35.22 0.51
CA SER A 579 -8.13 36.36 1.34
C SER A 579 -7.16 35.95 2.45
N GLU A 580 -7.27 34.74 2.99
CA GLU A 580 -6.31 34.19 3.96
C GLU A 580 -4.98 33.72 3.31
N THR A 581 -5.01 33.22 2.07
CA THR A 581 -3.78 32.81 1.36
C THR A 581 -2.96 33.99 0.80
N GLN A 582 -3.50 35.21 0.78
CA GLN A 582 -2.77 36.41 0.32
C GLN A 582 -2.07 37.21 1.43
N GLN A 583 -2.29 36.89 2.71
CA GLN A 583 -1.64 37.59 3.84
C GLN A 583 -0.29 37.01 4.28
N SER A 584 0.17 35.89 3.70
CA SER A 584 1.46 35.25 4.02
C SER A 584 2.57 35.50 2.98
N ARG A 585 2.44 36.54 2.15
CA ARG A 585 3.54 37.00 1.28
C ARG A 585 4.39 38.05 2.02
N PRO A 586 5.70 37.85 2.22
CA PRO A 586 6.55 38.92 2.75
C PRO A 586 6.58 40.08 1.74
N LYS A 587 6.31 41.30 2.21
CA LYS A 587 6.45 42.54 1.44
C LYS A 587 7.92 42.79 1.12
N GLU A 588 8.28 42.76 -0.17
CA GLU A 588 9.57 43.27 -0.66
C GLU A 588 9.63 44.79 -0.51
N LYS A 589 10.69 45.28 0.16
CA LYS A 589 11.09 46.70 0.13
C LYS A 589 12.02 46.92 -1.07
N PRO A 590 11.84 47.99 -1.87
CA PRO A 590 12.74 48.29 -2.97
C PRO A 590 14.05 48.88 -2.43
N LYS A 591 15.20 48.35 -2.86
CA LYS A 591 16.49 49.05 -2.77
C LYS A 591 16.94 49.47 -4.18
N THR A 592 17.27 50.74 -4.27
CA THR A 592 17.67 51.49 -5.46
C THR A 592 19.20 51.52 -5.61
N LYS A 593 19.68 51.75 -6.86
CA LYS A 593 21.06 52.01 -7.35
C LYS A 593 21.93 50.76 -7.54
N GLY A 594 22.72 50.59 -8.61
CA GLY A 594 23.07 51.43 -9.75
C GLY A 594 23.91 50.61 -10.75
N ALA A 595 23.97 51.08 -11.99
CA ALA A 595 24.50 50.39 -13.18
C ALA A 595 26.03 50.27 -13.23
N GLN A 596 26.53 49.22 -13.90
CA GLN A 596 27.42 49.37 -15.07
C GLN A 596 27.61 48.05 -15.83
N ALA A 597 27.81 48.19 -17.15
CA ALA A 597 27.85 47.15 -18.16
C ALA A 597 29.29 46.71 -18.48
N SER A 598 29.44 45.45 -18.91
CA SER A 598 30.44 45.04 -19.90
C SER A 598 30.06 43.68 -20.49
N GLU A 599 30.02 43.61 -21.81
CA GLU A 599 29.73 42.45 -22.66
C GLU A 599 31.06 41.74 -23.06
N PRO A 600 31.09 40.66 -23.87
CA PRO A 600 31.53 39.33 -23.42
C PRO A 600 32.78 38.81 -24.15
N THR A 601 33.46 37.79 -23.63
CA THR A 601 34.08 36.70 -24.44
C THR A 601 34.51 35.51 -23.56
N PRO A 602 34.75 34.32 -24.16
CA PRO A 602 34.29 33.04 -23.67
C PRO A 602 35.34 32.37 -22.78
N THR A 603 34.97 31.28 -22.11
CA THR A 603 35.74 30.02 -22.05
C THR A 603 35.21 29.13 -20.92
N GLU A 604 35.10 27.84 -21.26
CA GLU A 604 35.04 26.66 -20.40
C GLU A 604 33.80 26.37 -19.54
N ARG A 605 33.28 25.16 -19.78
CA ARG A 605 32.32 24.45 -18.95
C ARG A 605 32.91 24.25 -17.55
N PRO A 606 32.19 24.55 -16.47
CA PRO A 606 32.42 23.91 -15.21
C PRO A 606 31.41 22.77 -15.04
N ASP A 607 31.97 21.59 -14.78
CA ASP A 607 31.30 20.49 -14.11
C ASP A 607 30.40 21.03 -13.00
N THR A 608 29.08 20.84 -13.15
CA THR A 608 28.17 21.18 -12.08
C THR A 608 28.15 20.03 -11.09
N GLU A 609 29.04 20.20 -10.12
CA GLU A 609 28.96 19.73 -8.74
C GLU A 609 27.55 19.24 -8.39
N GLU A 610 27.50 17.95 -8.09
CA GLU A 610 26.49 17.29 -7.29
C GLU A 610 26.55 17.93 -5.89
N LEU A 611 25.98 19.14 -5.77
CA LEU A 611 25.83 19.84 -4.50
C LEU A 611 25.01 18.93 -3.57
N ALA A 612 25.73 18.44 -2.56
CA ALA A 612 25.26 17.59 -1.49
C ALA A 612 23.86 18.01 -1.03
N LEU A 613 22.98 17.02 -0.92
CA LEU A 613 21.73 17.16 -0.19
C LEU A 613 22.05 17.76 1.18
N ASP A 614 21.38 18.87 1.50
CA ASP A 614 21.40 19.57 2.78
C ASP A 614 21.06 18.60 3.93
N LEU A 615 22.10 17.93 4.42
CA LEU A 615 22.10 17.11 5.62
C LEU A 615 22.00 18.08 6.80
N LYS A 616 20.78 18.39 7.24
CA LYS A 616 20.63 18.76 8.66
C LYS A 616 21.24 17.63 9.47
N GLU A 617 22.19 17.95 10.34
CA GLU A 617 22.67 17.03 11.36
C GLU A 617 21.49 16.71 12.29
N PHE A 618 20.73 15.67 11.96
CA PHE A 618 19.84 15.06 12.91
C PHE A 618 20.68 14.61 14.12
N PRO A 619 20.15 14.75 15.35
CA PRO A 619 20.80 14.14 16.49
C PRO A 619 20.96 12.64 16.24
N ASP A 620 22.01 12.06 16.79
CA ASP A 620 22.23 10.62 16.62
C ASP A 620 21.11 9.81 17.27
N PHE A 621 20.58 10.28 18.40
CA PHE A 621 19.52 9.62 19.18
C PHE A 621 18.30 10.53 19.39
N LEU A 622 17.12 9.94 19.58
CA LEU A 622 15.95 10.67 20.07
C LEU A 622 16.23 11.19 21.49
N PRO A 623 15.68 12.37 21.87
CA PRO A 623 15.86 12.87 23.22
C PRO A 623 15.20 11.91 24.23
N PRO A 624 15.77 11.78 25.44
CA PRO A 624 15.23 10.87 26.46
C PRO A 624 13.87 11.32 27.01
N PHE A 625 13.54 12.61 26.84
CA PHE A 625 12.29 13.20 27.30
C PHE A 625 11.74 14.19 26.29
N PHE A 626 10.41 14.31 26.23
CA PHE A 626 9.72 15.28 25.39
C PHE A 626 8.74 16.13 26.21
N ASP A 627 8.92 17.45 26.15
CA ASP A 627 8.02 18.41 26.78
C ASP A 627 6.86 18.76 25.84
N LEU A 628 5.65 18.37 26.24
CA LEU A 628 4.45 18.47 25.43
C LEU A 628 3.36 19.32 26.07
N PRO A 629 2.56 20.03 25.28
CA PRO A 629 1.32 20.63 25.77
C PRO A 629 0.36 19.57 26.32
N LYS A 630 -0.44 19.93 27.32
CA LYS A 630 -1.38 19.04 28.02
C LYS A 630 -2.25 18.17 27.09
N LYS A 631 -2.72 18.72 25.97
CA LYS A 631 -3.55 17.98 24.99
C LYS A 631 -2.79 16.85 24.31
N MET A 632 -1.53 17.07 23.92
CA MET A 632 -0.69 16.06 23.26
C MET A 632 -0.14 15.05 24.27
N LEU A 633 0.20 15.50 25.48
CA LEU A 633 0.58 14.60 26.57
C LEU A 633 -0.51 13.55 26.83
N LYS A 634 -1.80 13.96 26.85
CA LYS A 634 -2.93 13.04 27.00
C LYS A 634 -3.01 11.97 25.91
N VAL A 635 -2.52 12.24 24.70
CA VAL A 635 -2.48 11.24 23.62
C VAL A 635 -1.50 10.13 23.97
N PHE A 636 -0.26 10.48 24.33
CA PHE A 636 0.74 9.50 24.73
C PHE A 636 0.40 8.83 26.06
N GLN A 637 -0.23 9.53 27.00
CA GLN A 637 -0.76 8.91 28.20
C GLN A 637 -1.77 7.81 27.86
N ARG A 638 -2.68 8.01 26.91
CA ARG A 638 -3.65 6.98 26.51
C ARG A 638 -3.02 5.81 25.74
N LEU A 639 -2.07 6.11 24.86
CA LEU A 639 -1.33 5.09 24.11
C LEU A 639 -0.44 4.25 25.03
N LEU A 640 0.24 4.91 25.97
CA LEU A 640 1.29 4.32 26.78
C LEU A 640 0.85 3.97 28.22
N ALA A 641 -0.41 4.24 28.58
CA ALA A 641 -0.99 3.92 29.90
C ALA A 641 -0.90 2.43 30.28
N VAL A 642 -0.64 1.56 29.30
CA VAL A 642 -0.74 0.11 29.46
C VAL A 642 0.64 -0.50 29.35
N ASP A 643 1.38 -0.70 30.44
CA ASP A 643 2.54 -1.60 30.38
C ASP A 643 2.10 -2.92 29.69
N PRO A 644 2.74 -3.42 28.62
CA PRO A 644 2.31 -4.67 27.98
C PRO A 644 2.27 -5.81 28.99
N ASP A 645 3.08 -5.69 30.05
CA ASP A 645 3.25 -6.68 31.12
C ASP A 645 2.41 -6.34 32.38
N ALA A 646 1.72 -5.18 32.41
CA ALA A 646 0.75 -4.85 33.46
C ALA A 646 -0.63 -4.65 32.84
N LEU A 647 -1.47 -5.67 32.95
CA LEU A 647 -2.86 -5.58 32.53
C LEU A 647 -3.71 -4.93 33.61
N ASP A 648 -4.68 -4.14 33.17
CA ASP A 648 -5.74 -3.72 34.06
C ASP A 648 -7.11 -3.79 33.37
N THR A 649 -7.92 -4.67 33.97
CA THR A 649 -9.38 -4.79 34.12
C THR A 649 -10.36 -4.60 32.95
N GLU A 650 -11.02 -5.72 32.65
CA GLU A 650 -12.32 -6.01 31.99
C GLU A 650 -12.43 -6.13 30.45
N PRO A 651 -13.11 -7.19 29.96
CA PRO A 651 -13.46 -7.41 28.55
C PRO A 651 -14.79 -6.75 28.13
N LYS A 652 -15.15 -5.63 28.75
CA LYS A 652 -16.17 -4.70 28.24
C LYS A 652 -15.45 -3.44 27.84
N GLU A 653 -15.86 -2.80 26.74
CA GLU A 653 -15.39 -1.47 26.34
C GLU A 653 -15.21 -0.59 27.57
N ASN A 654 -13.99 -0.44 28.08
CA ASN A 654 -13.78 0.32 29.30
C ASN A 654 -14.06 1.78 28.91
N PRO A 655 -15.17 2.40 29.34
CA PRO A 655 -15.54 3.75 28.89
C PRO A 655 -14.51 4.80 29.36
N LYS A 656 -13.57 4.38 30.23
CA LYS A 656 -12.48 5.17 30.77
C LYS A 656 -11.23 5.21 29.86
N ARG A 657 -11.01 4.23 28.97
CA ARG A 657 -9.97 4.34 27.92
C ARG A 657 -10.53 5.17 26.77
N GLY A 658 -10.55 6.49 26.99
CA GLY A 658 -11.07 7.42 26.00
C GLY A 658 -10.44 7.23 24.62
N HIS A 659 -11.25 7.33 23.58
CA HIS A 659 -10.85 7.28 22.18
C HIS A 659 -9.79 8.34 21.85
N VAL A 660 -8.81 8.01 21.02
CA VAL A 660 -7.88 8.98 20.42
C VAL A 660 -8.24 9.14 18.95
N ARG A 661 -8.48 10.38 18.51
CA ARG A 661 -8.63 10.63 17.07
C ARG A 661 -7.26 10.46 16.41
N TRP A 662 -7.23 9.75 15.28
CA TRP A 662 -6.00 9.50 14.53
C TRP A 662 -5.23 10.80 14.22
N GLY A 663 -5.95 11.86 13.83
CA GLY A 663 -5.33 13.17 13.58
C GLY A 663 -4.70 13.83 14.82
N ASP A 664 -5.15 13.51 16.03
CA ASP A 664 -4.48 13.97 17.26
C ASP A 664 -3.14 13.22 17.45
N PHE A 665 -3.12 11.92 17.16
CA PHE A 665 -1.89 11.12 17.18
C PHE A 665 -0.87 11.61 16.14
N GLU A 666 -1.29 11.83 14.89
CA GLU A 666 -0.40 12.39 13.86
C GLU A 666 0.18 13.76 14.25
N ARG A 667 -0.67 14.67 14.77
CA ARG A 667 -0.21 15.97 15.26
C ARG A 667 0.78 15.84 16.40
N ALA A 668 0.55 14.90 17.32
CA ALA A 668 1.45 14.64 18.43
C ALA A 668 2.81 14.13 17.91
N MET A 669 2.84 13.17 16.98
CA MET A 669 4.08 12.69 16.36
C MET A 669 4.83 13.80 15.59
N LYS A 670 4.12 14.64 14.82
CA LYS A 670 4.73 15.82 14.16
C LYS A 670 5.35 16.79 15.16
N ARG A 671 4.74 16.98 16.32
CA ARG A 671 5.28 17.85 17.38
C ARG A 671 6.59 17.30 17.95
N LEU A 672 6.78 15.98 17.96
CA LEU A 672 8.03 15.34 18.34
C LEU A 672 9.11 15.46 17.25
N GLY A 673 8.80 16.04 16.09
CA GLY A 673 9.71 16.21 14.97
C GLY A 673 9.66 15.10 13.92
N PHE A 674 8.75 14.13 14.06
CA PHE A 674 8.59 13.06 13.06
C PHE A 674 8.00 13.61 11.77
N ASP A 675 8.54 13.16 10.65
CA ASP A 675 7.93 13.35 9.35
C ASP A 675 6.80 12.29 9.20
N VAL A 676 5.60 12.72 8.84
CA VAL A 676 4.41 11.84 8.70
C VAL A 676 4.07 11.66 7.23
N ILE A 677 4.12 10.43 6.77
CA ILE A 677 4.11 10.04 5.36
C ILE A 677 2.92 9.11 5.13
N GLN A 678 1.83 9.66 4.59
CA GLN A 678 0.60 8.92 4.29
C GLN A 678 0.57 8.43 2.83
N THR A 679 0.51 7.12 2.61
CA THR A 679 0.31 6.55 1.27
C THR A 679 -1.17 6.51 0.89
N ALA A 680 -1.50 6.05 -0.33
CA ALA A 680 -2.89 5.77 -0.66
C ALA A 680 -3.44 4.61 0.19
N GLY A 681 -4.70 4.70 0.62
CA GLY A 681 -5.24 3.77 1.62
C GLY A 681 -4.95 4.21 3.05
N SER A 682 -4.87 3.26 3.98
CA SER A 682 -4.68 3.55 5.41
C SER A 682 -3.22 3.59 5.87
N SER A 683 -2.22 3.20 5.07
CA SER A 683 -0.84 3.12 5.59
C SER A 683 -0.22 4.51 5.82
N VAL A 684 0.31 4.72 7.02
CA VAL A 684 0.98 5.94 7.44
C VAL A 684 2.31 5.58 8.11
N ARG A 685 3.41 6.08 7.55
CA ARG A 685 4.77 5.93 8.08
C ARG A 685 5.19 7.18 8.85
N PHE A 686 5.91 6.98 9.94
CA PHE A 686 6.48 8.01 10.80
C PHE A 686 8.00 7.87 10.76
N ASP A 687 8.67 8.82 10.12
CA ASP A 687 10.14 8.86 10.00
C ASP A 687 10.70 9.73 11.14
N PRO A 688 11.61 9.19 11.98
CA PRO A 688 12.05 9.88 13.20
C PRO A 688 13.06 11.00 12.91
N PRO A 689 13.11 12.04 13.76
CA PRO A 689 14.10 13.11 13.67
C PRO A 689 15.46 12.71 14.29
N ALA A 690 15.92 11.48 14.10
CA ALA A 690 17.20 11.00 14.64
C ALA A 690 17.81 9.92 13.73
N LYS A 691 19.15 9.91 13.60
CA LYS A 691 19.85 9.01 12.66
C LYS A 691 19.73 7.54 13.03
N THR A 692 19.73 7.21 14.32
CA THR A 692 19.68 5.81 14.80
C THR A 692 18.27 5.30 15.03
N ALA A 693 17.28 6.19 15.11
CA ALA A 693 15.91 5.79 15.36
C ALA A 693 15.28 5.16 14.11
N ARG A 694 14.47 4.12 14.31
CA ARG A 694 13.83 3.38 13.22
C ARG A 694 12.51 4.04 12.81
N PRO A 695 12.17 4.06 11.52
CA PRO A 695 10.83 4.45 11.08
C PRO A 695 9.79 3.40 11.47
N ILE A 696 8.54 3.83 11.65
CA ILE A 696 7.43 2.96 12.04
C ILE A 696 6.19 3.22 11.19
N SER A 697 5.52 2.16 10.74
CA SER A 697 4.29 2.23 9.94
C SER A 697 3.07 1.73 10.71
N PHE A 698 1.93 2.38 10.54
CA PHE A 698 0.63 1.97 11.09
C PHE A 698 -0.47 2.15 10.05
N HIS A 699 -1.53 1.34 10.16
CA HIS A 699 -2.77 1.58 9.42
C HIS A 699 -3.64 2.57 10.19
N ARG A 700 -3.97 3.69 9.54
CA ARG A 700 -5.01 4.63 9.97
C ARG A 700 -6.36 3.90 10.04
N PRO A 701 -7.08 3.97 11.17
CA PRO A 701 -8.41 3.39 11.28
C PRO A 701 -9.36 3.98 10.24
N HIS A 702 -10.21 3.14 9.64
CA HIS A 702 -11.19 3.52 8.64
C HIS A 702 -12.54 2.85 8.96
N PRO A 703 -13.69 3.54 8.84
CA PRO A 703 -13.88 4.90 8.32
C PRO A 703 -13.67 6.04 9.32
N ASP A 704 -13.90 5.80 10.62
CA ASP A 704 -14.06 6.90 11.58
C ASP A 704 -12.76 7.53 12.09
N ALA A 705 -11.59 7.06 11.61
CA ALA A 705 -10.27 7.57 11.99
C ALA A 705 -10.07 7.72 13.51
N ILE A 706 -10.56 6.74 14.27
CA ILE A 706 -10.47 6.68 15.73
C ILE A 706 -9.69 5.44 16.16
N LEU A 707 -8.70 5.65 17.03
CA LEU A 707 -8.04 4.59 17.78
C LEU A 707 -8.90 4.23 19.00
N GLY A 708 -9.65 3.14 18.88
CA GLY A 708 -10.36 2.52 20.00
C GLY A 708 -9.39 1.80 20.96
N SER A 709 -9.92 1.35 22.11
CA SER A 709 -9.15 0.73 23.20
C SER A 709 -8.13 -0.33 22.72
N HIS A 710 -8.57 -1.24 21.87
CA HIS A 710 -7.72 -2.32 21.36
C HIS A 710 -6.60 -1.81 20.43
N LEU A 711 -6.89 -0.88 19.51
CA LEU A 711 -5.87 -0.30 18.63
C LEU A 711 -4.86 0.56 19.40
N LEU A 712 -5.31 1.25 20.46
CA LEU A 712 -4.41 1.98 21.37
C LEU A 712 -3.36 1.05 21.99
N ARG A 713 -3.77 -0.16 22.42
CA ARG A 713 -2.85 -1.18 22.97
C ARG A 713 -1.80 -1.60 21.94
N ILE A 714 -2.22 -1.88 20.71
CA ILE A 714 -1.30 -2.28 19.62
C ILE A 714 -0.31 -1.14 19.30
N VAL A 715 -0.81 0.09 19.13
CA VAL A 715 0.04 1.24 18.80
C VAL A 715 1.02 1.51 19.95
N GLY A 716 0.54 1.52 21.20
CA GLY A 716 1.38 1.71 22.38
C GLY A 716 2.47 0.65 22.53
N HIS A 717 2.12 -0.64 22.35
CA HIS A 717 3.08 -1.75 22.39
C HIS A 717 4.20 -1.56 21.35
N ARG A 718 3.84 -1.21 20.11
CA ARG A 718 4.83 -1.01 19.04
C ARG A 718 5.70 0.22 19.26
N LEU A 719 5.15 1.31 19.81
CA LEU A 719 5.95 2.50 20.18
C LEU A 719 6.95 2.19 21.30
N ARG A 720 6.57 1.38 22.30
CA ARG A 720 7.50 0.87 23.33
C ARG A 720 8.60 0.02 22.73
N LYS A 721 8.23 -0.96 21.92
CA LYS A 721 9.18 -1.90 21.30
C LYS A 721 10.17 -1.16 20.39
N CYS A 722 9.71 -0.16 19.65
CA CYS A 722 10.53 0.58 18.69
C CYS A 722 11.40 1.66 19.34
N TYR A 723 10.88 2.41 20.32
CA TYR A 723 11.55 3.60 20.87
C TYR A 723 11.84 3.55 22.37
N GLY A 724 11.46 2.49 23.07
CA GLY A 724 11.55 2.40 24.54
C GLY A 724 10.65 3.39 25.28
N TRP A 725 9.65 3.98 24.58
CA TRP A 725 8.82 5.04 25.14
C TRP A 725 7.87 4.54 26.21
N THR A 726 7.95 5.14 27.39
CA THR A 726 7.03 4.89 28.50
C THR A 726 6.27 6.17 28.85
N LEU A 727 5.40 6.13 29.86
CA LEU A 727 4.74 7.34 30.36
C LEU A 727 5.76 8.40 30.82
N SER A 728 6.89 7.99 31.40
CA SER A 728 7.92 8.91 31.92
C SER A 728 8.71 9.63 30.83
N THR A 729 8.66 9.12 29.60
CA THR A 729 9.27 9.75 28.42
C THR A 729 8.59 11.10 28.08
N PHE A 730 7.33 11.30 28.46
CA PHE A 730 6.57 12.49 28.09
C PHE A 730 6.22 13.34 29.31
N ARG A 731 6.55 14.63 29.26
CA ARG A 731 6.37 15.59 30.35
C ARG A 731 5.45 16.71 29.93
N LEU A 732 4.77 17.31 30.90
CA LEU A 732 4.02 18.53 30.66
C LEU A 732 5.02 19.68 30.50
N ARG A 733 4.96 20.38 29.38
CA ARG A 733 5.75 21.60 29.18
C ARG A 733 5.39 22.61 30.27
N GLY A 734 6.38 23.09 31.03
CA GLY A 734 6.20 24.16 32.01
C GLY A 734 5.65 25.42 31.34
N ASN A 735 4.77 26.13 32.03
CA ASN A 735 4.35 27.47 31.58
C ASN A 735 5.54 28.42 31.80
N ASP A 736 6.31 28.69 30.75
CA ASP A 736 7.17 29.87 30.70
C ASP A 736 6.31 31.12 30.41
N ASP A 737 5.33 31.39 31.28
CA ASP A 737 4.62 32.67 31.36
C ASP A 737 5.07 33.49 32.59
N ASP A 738 6.06 32.99 33.34
CA ASP A 738 6.74 33.72 34.42
C ASP A 738 8.25 33.63 34.18
N LEU A 739 8.80 34.53 33.35
CA LEU A 739 10.17 35.08 33.41
C LEU A 739 10.36 36.06 32.23
N ASP A 740 10.05 37.33 32.54
CA ASP A 740 10.40 38.62 31.91
C ASP A 740 10.17 38.89 30.40
#